data_AF-A0A077FJY6-F1
#
_entry.id   AF-A0A077FJY6-F1
#
_cell.length_a   1.000
_cell.length_b   1.000
_cell.length_c   1.000
_cell.angle_alpha   90.00
_cell.angle_beta   90.00
_cell.angle_gamma   90.00
#
_symmetry.space_group_name_H-M   'P 1'
#
loop_
_entity.id
_entity.type
_entity.pdbx_description
1 polymer ?
#
loop_
_entity_poly.entity_id
_entity_poly.type
_entity_poly.pdbx_seq_one_letter_code
_entity_poly.pdbx_strand_id
1 'polypeptide(L)'
;MKSSIEQNMEILNVSLKEKADQDKNFLIDQITRFLKSETDFGTPLETDRDKINKAVENNNFTEALQNLEILREQKTGIKLIKIDGTNSNTPILIRDGRNNPHQNRILDTEGFEMQYLNVIRAAIEVVEIENKAELKDQLMKEAVKFINSFHKNNQGKSQEEISVNVKNKISNIMDFLEKNGIDEPYQKINIAKDFQNFNDEHFNIATLSEIIDHKGKKHTIVEAEVALKGITEEQKTEYTNRDHQKWFTKMPLWEQELVNRYVDKITEGNYVISTQLRQIVGMKNAFEKITAISDTDNKDFEILHSSKHAGTLASISRDNGSRQRITDLNAKQAQEWMGKDYVLHTNTLNSGSIKVNIPEQDAKIVLLTNRAMSNVGGIHTNTAFNKFRIFAPLNNLQGTKDLLNNLADNLPKEKEFEEIKAHLKPVGLFARLFNNKRKNDFGKLLNQVKETHNLSPNAIEILEIASDLRKNVEKADVFFLRRNDKNNISADISKKMNYLNNKILNSKDQILGLVPKSEVLTMCASGKDRTGLAEHDQTSWAIANKLKIDIKNIDQQILKSGHTAGQAGGVYSGGATIGCYGTLKVTSEGFPMDRRKILQPIMEVTAANNKIKALKTNKVINETQEQLIAQEMPNMYKNEAYLMIPIKIAAIAYIVN
;
A
#
# COMPACT_ATOMS: atom_id res chain seq x y z
N MET A 1 -44.41 19.96 -20.19
CA MET A 1 -43.02 20.42 -19.91
C MET A 1 -42.73 20.64 -18.42
N LYS A 2 -43.44 19.96 -17.51
CA LYS A 2 -43.16 19.95 -16.06
C LYS A 2 -42.88 18.52 -15.55
N SER A 3 -42.45 17.62 -16.44
CA SER A 3 -42.25 16.20 -16.14
C SER A 3 -40.88 15.66 -16.57
N SER A 4 -39.90 16.54 -16.86
CA SER A 4 -38.55 16.15 -17.28
C SER A 4 -37.44 16.71 -16.40
N ILE A 5 -37.78 17.32 -15.26
CA ILE A 5 -36.82 17.90 -14.30
C ILE A 5 -36.81 17.14 -12.95
N GLU A 6 -37.83 16.32 -12.66
CA GLU A 6 -37.90 15.54 -11.42
C GLU A 6 -37.41 14.08 -11.56
N GLN A 7 -36.88 13.68 -12.73
CA GLN A 7 -36.31 12.34 -12.94
C GLN A 7 -34.79 12.24 -12.73
N ASN A 8 -34.13 13.30 -12.25
CA ASN A 8 -32.65 13.34 -12.11
C ASN A 8 -32.12 13.56 -10.68
N MET A 9 -32.90 13.32 -9.61
CA MET A 9 -32.38 13.38 -8.23
C MET A 9 -32.93 12.29 -7.31
N GLU A 10 -32.86 11.04 -7.75
CA GLU A 10 -32.62 9.91 -6.84
C GLU A 10 -31.24 9.34 -7.16
N ILE A 11 -30.18 10.12 -6.89
CA ILE A 11 -28.93 9.48 -6.50
C ILE A 11 -29.23 8.92 -5.11
N LEU A 12 -29.72 7.68 -5.06
CA LEU A 12 -29.65 6.87 -3.84
C LEU A 12 -28.25 7.10 -3.28
N ASN A 13 -28.14 7.58 -2.03
CA ASN A 13 -26.86 7.70 -1.34
C ASN A 13 -26.28 6.28 -1.18
N VAL A 14 -25.58 5.80 -2.21
CA VAL A 14 -24.89 4.52 -2.23
C VAL A 14 -23.78 4.61 -1.19
N SER A 15 -23.78 3.67 -0.24
CA SER A 15 -22.73 3.60 0.78
C SER A 15 -21.35 3.38 0.16
N LEU A 16 -20.28 3.73 0.89
CA LEU A 16 -18.91 3.49 0.39
C LEU A 16 -18.65 2.03 0.06
N LYS A 17 -19.25 1.09 0.81
CA LYS A 17 -19.16 -0.34 0.54
C LYS A 17 -19.84 -0.72 -0.76
N GLU A 18 -21.09 -0.31 -0.96
CA GLU A 18 -21.85 -0.66 -2.17
C GLU A 18 -21.14 -0.13 -3.43
N LYS A 19 -20.61 1.10 -3.37
CA LYS A 19 -19.82 1.67 -4.46
C LYS A 19 -18.54 0.87 -4.72
N ALA A 20 -17.80 0.51 -3.67
CA ALA A 20 -16.58 -0.31 -3.81
C ALA A 20 -16.88 -1.71 -4.37
N ASP A 21 -17.97 -2.35 -3.91
CA ASP A 21 -18.40 -3.67 -4.39
C ASP A 21 -18.86 -3.59 -5.87
N GLN A 22 -19.54 -2.52 -6.27
CA GLN A 22 -19.89 -2.26 -7.68
C GLN A 22 -18.64 -2.11 -8.56
N ASP A 23 -17.69 -1.26 -8.15
CA ASP A 23 -16.44 -1.03 -8.87
C ASP A 23 -15.60 -2.33 -8.95
N LYS A 24 -15.59 -3.13 -7.88
CA LYS A 24 -14.94 -4.45 -7.83
C LYS A 24 -15.57 -5.44 -8.80
N ASN A 25 -16.90 -5.55 -8.79
CA ASN A 25 -17.61 -6.47 -9.68
C ASN A 25 -17.44 -6.07 -11.15
N PHE A 26 -17.51 -4.77 -11.44
CA PHE A 26 -17.23 -4.24 -12.76
C PHE A 26 -15.79 -4.58 -13.20
N LEU A 27 -14.80 -4.36 -12.35
CA LEU A 27 -13.40 -4.70 -12.63
C LEU A 27 -13.22 -6.19 -12.95
N ILE A 28 -13.77 -7.07 -12.14
CA ILE A 28 -13.69 -8.53 -12.33
C ILE A 28 -14.35 -8.96 -13.65
N ASP A 29 -15.53 -8.44 -13.96
CA ASP A 29 -16.24 -8.74 -15.21
C ASP A 29 -15.42 -8.29 -16.43
N GLN A 30 -14.91 -7.06 -16.42
CA GLN A 30 -14.13 -6.53 -17.53
C GLN A 30 -12.80 -7.27 -17.72
N ILE A 31 -12.11 -7.66 -16.64
CA ILE A 31 -10.92 -8.52 -16.74
C ILE A 31 -11.29 -9.88 -17.35
N THR A 32 -12.38 -10.49 -16.88
CA THR A 32 -12.83 -11.80 -17.38
C THR A 32 -13.15 -11.73 -18.88
N ARG A 33 -13.80 -10.65 -19.33
CA ARG A 33 -14.08 -10.41 -20.75
C ARG A 33 -12.81 -10.18 -21.55
N PHE A 34 -11.88 -9.36 -21.05
CA PHE A 34 -10.57 -9.13 -21.68
C PHE A 34 -9.77 -10.43 -21.87
N LEU A 35 -9.78 -11.31 -20.86
CA LEU A 35 -9.08 -12.59 -20.94
C LEU A 35 -9.70 -13.54 -21.99
N LYS A 36 -11.02 -13.48 -22.18
CA LYS A 36 -11.76 -14.32 -23.15
C LYS A 36 -11.77 -13.77 -24.58
N SER A 37 -11.54 -12.47 -24.76
CA SER A 37 -11.59 -11.83 -26.09
C SER A 37 -10.28 -12.03 -26.86
N GLU A 38 -10.38 -12.45 -28.12
CA GLU A 38 -9.21 -12.54 -29.01
C GLU A 38 -8.99 -11.25 -29.85
N THR A 39 -9.94 -10.31 -29.93
CA THR A 39 -9.78 -8.98 -30.59
C THR A 39 -10.70 -7.89 -30.00
N ASP A 40 -10.27 -6.62 -30.08
CA ASP A 40 -11.02 -5.36 -29.86
C ASP A 40 -11.70 -5.10 -28.49
N PHE A 41 -11.03 -5.41 -27.37
CA PHE A 41 -11.51 -5.03 -26.04
C PHE A 41 -10.75 -3.84 -25.44
N GLY A 42 -11.45 -2.72 -25.24
CA GLY A 42 -10.88 -1.47 -24.72
C GLY A 42 -10.08 -0.68 -25.77
N THR A 43 -9.52 0.45 -25.34
CA THR A 43 -8.71 1.35 -26.17
C THR A 43 -7.22 1.20 -25.80
N PRO A 44 -6.38 0.68 -26.71
CA PRO A 44 -4.94 0.69 -26.52
C PRO A 44 -4.42 2.13 -26.36
N LEU A 45 -3.57 2.34 -25.36
CA LEU A 45 -2.92 3.63 -25.15
C LEU A 45 -1.50 3.59 -25.70
N GLU A 46 -1.21 4.51 -26.62
CA GLU A 46 0.11 4.65 -27.24
C GLU A 46 0.51 6.11 -27.41
N THR A 47 1.81 6.37 -27.26
CA THR A 47 2.36 7.71 -27.38
C THR A 47 3.77 7.71 -27.92
N ASP A 48 4.28 8.90 -28.17
CA ASP A 48 5.66 9.20 -28.53
C ASP A 48 6.14 10.44 -27.77
N ARG A 49 7.42 10.78 -27.96
CA ARG A 49 8.05 11.96 -27.34
C ARG A 49 7.49 13.28 -27.89
N ASP A 50 7.03 13.33 -29.13
CA ASP A 50 6.52 14.56 -29.74
C ASP A 50 5.18 14.97 -29.13
N LYS A 51 4.30 14.02 -28.82
CA LYS A 51 3.05 14.27 -28.07
C LYS A 51 3.34 14.83 -26.68
N ILE A 52 4.34 14.29 -25.98
CA ILE A 52 4.75 14.77 -24.65
C ILE A 52 5.26 16.22 -24.75
N ASN A 53 6.15 16.51 -25.70
CA ASN A 53 6.71 17.85 -25.88
C ASN A 53 5.61 18.87 -26.22
N LYS A 54 4.72 18.53 -27.17
CA LYS A 54 3.57 19.38 -27.55
C LYS A 54 2.64 19.65 -26.36
N ALA A 55 2.36 18.64 -25.53
CA ALA A 55 1.54 18.82 -24.35
C ALA A 55 2.18 19.82 -23.37
N VAL A 56 3.49 19.74 -23.13
CA VAL A 56 4.22 20.71 -22.28
C VAL A 56 4.22 22.11 -22.90
N GLU A 57 4.46 22.23 -24.21
CA GLU A 57 4.42 23.51 -24.94
C GLU A 57 3.05 24.18 -24.87
N ASN A 58 1.98 23.38 -24.86
CA ASN A 58 0.60 23.84 -24.73
C ASN A 58 0.13 24.01 -23.27
N ASN A 59 1.03 23.93 -22.28
CA ASN A 59 0.69 24.01 -20.85
C ASN A 59 -0.30 22.93 -20.36
N ASN A 60 -0.34 21.77 -21.03
CA ASN A 60 -1.15 20.62 -20.63
C ASN A 60 -0.30 19.59 -19.88
N PHE A 61 0.03 19.90 -18.62
CA PHE A 61 0.87 19.01 -17.79
C PHE A 61 0.23 17.67 -17.48
N THR A 62 -1.10 17.60 -17.33
CA THR A 62 -1.81 16.33 -17.08
C THR A 62 -1.64 15.38 -18.26
N GLU A 63 -1.87 15.87 -19.49
CA GLU A 63 -1.63 15.07 -20.70
C GLU A 63 -0.16 14.68 -20.85
N ALA A 64 0.78 15.60 -20.56
CA ALA A 64 2.21 15.29 -20.63
C ALA A 64 2.61 14.17 -19.64
N LEU A 65 2.08 14.19 -18.41
CA LEU A 65 2.33 13.18 -17.39
C LEU A 65 1.72 11.83 -17.77
N GLN A 66 0.48 11.81 -18.28
CA GLN A 66 -0.18 10.61 -18.80
C GLN A 66 0.61 9.97 -19.96
N ASN A 67 1.07 10.79 -20.90
CA ASN A 67 1.91 10.32 -22.01
C ASN A 67 3.30 9.84 -21.54
N LEU A 68 3.90 10.46 -20.52
CA LEU A 68 5.14 9.93 -19.93
C LEU A 68 4.92 8.56 -19.27
N GLU A 69 3.78 8.34 -18.59
CA GLU A 69 3.44 7.03 -18.02
C GLU A 69 3.24 5.98 -19.12
N ILE A 70 2.49 6.30 -20.19
CA ILE A 70 2.29 5.41 -21.33
C ILE A 70 3.64 5.04 -21.97
N LEU A 71 4.50 6.02 -22.23
CA LEU A 71 5.82 5.80 -22.83
C LEU A 71 6.71 4.91 -21.93
N ARG A 72 6.67 5.14 -20.61
CA ARG A 72 7.41 4.33 -19.64
C ARG A 72 6.97 2.86 -19.71
N GLU A 73 5.67 2.60 -19.66
CA GLU A 73 5.13 1.24 -19.67
C GLU A 73 5.43 0.53 -21.01
N GLN A 74 5.28 1.23 -22.14
CA GLN A 74 5.67 0.72 -23.48
C GLN A 74 7.15 0.29 -23.52
N LYS A 75 8.08 1.10 -22.99
CA LYS A 75 9.51 0.77 -22.91
C LYS A 75 9.80 -0.44 -22.02
N THR A 76 8.96 -0.66 -21.00
CA THR A 76 9.07 -1.85 -20.15
C THR A 76 8.41 -3.09 -20.75
N GLY A 77 7.85 -3.01 -21.96
CA GLY A 77 7.17 -4.12 -22.62
C GLY A 77 5.74 -4.38 -22.12
N ILE A 78 5.13 -3.40 -21.43
CA ILE A 78 3.78 -3.48 -20.88
C ILE A 78 2.83 -2.69 -21.78
N LYS A 79 1.77 -3.35 -22.25
CA LYS A 79 0.72 -2.69 -23.04
C LYS A 79 -0.35 -2.13 -22.12
N LEU A 80 -0.73 -0.89 -22.33
CA LEU A 80 -1.80 -0.23 -21.58
C LEU A 80 -3.08 -0.23 -22.40
N ILE A 81 -4.19 -0.62 -21.77
CA ILE A 81 -5.51 -0.68 -22.40
C ILE A 81 -6.49 -0.01 -21.44
N LYS A 82 -7.12 1.07 -21.92
CA LYS A 82 -8.17 1.81 -21.20
C LYS A 82 -9.52 1.17 -21.49
N ILE A 83 -10.32 0.99 -20.46
CA ILE A 83 -11.72 0.65 -20.55
C ILE A 83 -12.47 1.76 -19.85
N ASP A 84 -13.34 2.44 -20.58
CA ASP A 84 -14.10 3.56 -20.03
C ASP A 84 -15.03 3.10 -18.91
N GLY A 85 -15.19 3.97 -17.93
CA GLY A 85 -16.19 3.80 -16.89
C GLY A 85 -17.60 4.01 -17.46
N THR A 86 -18.60 3.58 -16.71
CA THR A 86 -19.99 4.00 -16.92
C THR A 86 -20.30 5.14 -15.94
N ASN A 87 -21.47 5.80 -16.06
CA ASN A 87 -21.86 6.90 -15.16
C ASN A 87 -21.77 6.54 -13.66
N SER A 88 -21.79 5.24 -13.30
CA SER A 88 -21.68 4.74 -11.94
C SER A 88 -20.38 3.99 -11.64
N ASN A 89 -19.47 3.77 -12.59
CA ASN A 89 -18.30 2.90 -12.39
C ASN A 89 -16.99 3.60 -12.71
N THR A 90 -15.97 3.36 -11.91
CA THR A 90 -14.61 3.86 -12.15
C THR A 90 -14.02 3.25 -13.44
N PRO A 91 -13.37 4.06 -14.31
CA PRO A 91 -12.69 3.52 -15.48
C PRO A 91 -11.56 2.56 -15.10
N ILE A 92 -11.22 1.63 -16.01
CA ILE A 92 -10.24 0.57 -15.76
C ILE A 92 -9.03 0.72 -16.66
N LEU A 93 -7.84 0.53 -16.10
CA LEU A 93 -6.59 0.44 -16.84
C LEU A 93 -6.03 -0.97 -16.72
N ILE A 94 -6.00 -1.69 -17.84
CA ILE A 94 -5.33 -2.98 -17.97
C ILE A 94 -3.88 -2.75 -18.36
N ARG A 95 -2.96 -3.24 -17.53
CA ARG A 95 -1.52 -3.32 -17.74
C ARG A 95 -1.16 -4.75 -18.15
N ASP A 96 -1.13 -5.03 -19.45
CA ASP A 96 -0.82 -6.37 -19.95
C ASP A 96 0.69 -6.57 -20.13
N GLY A 97 1.30 -7.24 -19.15
CA GLY A 97 2.71 -7.60 -19.11
C GLY A 97 3.00 -9.05 -19.51
N ARG A 98 2.01 -9.83 -19.97
CA ARG A 98 2.18 -11.26 -20.29
C ARG A 98 3.22 -11.50 -21.38
N ASN A 99 3.28 -10.58 -22.35
CA ASN A 99 4.19 -10.65 -23.49
C ASN A 99 5.45 -9.78 -23.31
N ASN A 100 5.82 -9.45 -22.06
CA ASN A 100 7.00 -8.64 -21.81
C ASN A 100 8.26 -9.38 -22.29
N PRO A 101 8.95 -8.89 -23.34
CA PRO A 101 10.09 -9.58 -23.92
C PRO A 101 11.35 -9.44 -23.05
N HIS A 102 11.34 -8.54 -22.06
CA HIS A 102 12.52 -8.22 -21.26
C HIS A 102 12.64 -9.13 -20.03
N GLN A 103 13.83 -9.66 -19.81
CA GLN A 103 14.13 -10.39 -18.57
C GLN A 103 14.16 -9.46 -17.35
N ASN A 104 14.55 -8.19 -17.55
CA ASN A 104 14.61 -7.15 -16.52
C ASN A 104 13.83 -5.92 -17.00
N ARG A 105 13.19 -5.19 -16.07
CA ARG A 105 12.51 -3.93 -16.40
C ARG A 105 13.52 -2.88 -16.83
N ILE A 106 13.35 -2.33 -18.03
CA ILE A 106 14.17 -1.24 -18.54
C ILE A 106 13.61 0.08 -17.99
N LEU A 107 14.34 0.68 -17.04
CA LEU A 107 13.98 1.96 -16.43
C LEU A 107 14.86 3.07 -17.03
N ASP A 108 14.23 4.09 -17.59
CA ASP A 108 14.88 5.23 -18.25
C ASP A 108 14.45 6.55 -17.56
N THR A 109 14.40 7.68 -18.27
CA THR A 109 14.19 9.00 -17.66
C THR A 109 12.75 9.33 -17.28
N GLU A 110 11.75 8.62 -17.79
CA GLU A 110 10.34 9.05 -17.73
C GLU A 110 9.84 9.27 -16.31
N GLY A 111 10.20 8.39 -15.37
CA GLY A 111 9.84 8.53 -13.95
C GLY A 111 10.35 9.84 -13.33
N PHE A 112 11.56 10.27 -13.70
CA PHE A 112 12.14 11.52 -13.22
C PHE A 112 11.56 12.73 -13.95
N GLU A 113 11.24 12.59 -15.23
CA GLU A 113 10.57 13.65 -15.99
C GLU A 113 9.18 13.94 -15.42
N MET A 114 8.43 12.90 -15.04
CA MET A 114 7.15 13.04 -14.32
C MET A 114 7.30 13.78 -12.99
N GLN A 115 8.33 13.46 -12.21
CA GLN A 115 8.60 14.16 -10.94
C GLN A 115 8.84 15.66 -11.16
N TYR A 116 9.63 16.01 -12.18
CA TYR A 116 9.94 17.41 -12.49
C TYR A 116 8.71 18.17 -12.99
N LEU A 117 7.94 17.60 -13.93
CA LEU A 117 6.73 18.26 -14.44
C LEU A 117 5.66 18.41 -13.36
N ASN A 118 5.51 17.43 -12.45
CA ASN A 118 4.60 17.56 -11.31
C ASN A 118 5.04 18.69 -10.36
N VAL A 119 6.36 18.91 -10.20
CA VAL A 119 6.90 20.06 -9.46
C VAL A 119 6.59 21.37 -10.16
N ILE A 120 6.75 21.46 -11.48
CA ILE A 120 6.44 22.69 -12.23
C ILE A 120 4.97 23.06 -12.10
N ARG A 121 4.03 22.14 -12.34
CA ARG A 121 2.61 22.47 -12.24
C ARG A 121 2.20 22.89 -10.82
N ALA A 122 2.79 22.26 -9.80
CA ALA A 122 2.62 22.68 -8.41
C ALA A 122 3.23 24.06 -8.13
N ALA A 123 4.37 24.38 -8.73
CA ALA A 123 4.99 25.70 -8.62
C ALA A 123 4.13 26.80 -9.25
N ILE A 124 3.54 26.54 -10.41
CA ILE A 124 2.59 27.44 -11.07
C ILE A 124 1.41 27.74 -10.15
N GLU A 125 0.82 26.70 -9.54
CA GLU A 125 -0.29 26.89 -8.59
C GLU A 125 0.13 27.69 -7.35
N VAL A 126 1.30 27.41 -6.77
CA VAL A 126 1.80 28.16 -5.60
C VAL A 126 2.06 29.63 -5.95
N VAL A 127 2.65 29.95 -7.09
CA VAL A 127 2.87 31.37 -7.46
C VAL A 127 1.56 32.10 -7.72
N GLU A 128 0.53 31.42 -8.22
CA GLU A 128 -0.82 32.00 -8.36
C GLU A 128 -1.43 32.31 -6.98
N ILE A 129 -1.34 31.39 -6.02
CA ILE A 129 -1.83 31.58 -4.63
C ILE A 129 -1.10 32.74 -3.93
N GLU A 130 0.19 32.89 -4.19
CA GLU A 130 1.05 33.90 -3.57
C GLU A 130 1.03 35.25 -4.33
N ASN A 131 0.12 35.42 -5.30
CA ASN A 131 -0.02 36.62 -6.13
C ASN A 131 1.25 37.01 -6.91
N LYS A 132 1.97 36.01 -7.42
CA LYS A 132 3.17 36.13 -8.27
C LYS A 132 3.01 35.43 -9.61
N ALA A 133 1.81 35.55 -10.20
CA ALA A 133 1.44 34.87 -11.43
C ALA A 133 2.35 35.22 -12.63
N GLU A 134 3.05 36.36 -12.59
CA GLU A 134 4.06 36.76 -13.58
C GLU A 134 5.23 35.77 -13.69
N LEU A 135 5.49 34.96 -12.66
CA LEU A 135 6.55 33.95 -12.67
C LEU A 135 6.17 32.71 -13.50
N LYS A 136 4.89 32.54 -13.84
CA LYS A 136 4.36 31.39 -14.59
C LYS A 136 5.06 31.20 -15.93
N ASP A 137 5.25 32.27 -16.69
CA ASP A 137 5.87 32.21 -18.02
C ASP A 137 7.31 31.70 -17.95
N GLN A 138 8.04 32.03 -16.88
CA GLN A 138 9.40 31.54 -16.68
C GLN A 138 9.42 30.06 -16.27
N LEU A 139 8.50 29.62 -15.41
CA LEU A 139 8.33 28.21 -15.06
C LEU A 139 7.98 27.37 -16.30
N MET A 140 7.11 27.89 -17.17
CA MET A 140 6.77 27.25 -18.45
C MET A 140 7.97 27.11 -19.37
N LYS A 141 8.78 28.16 -19.52
CA LYS A 141 10.02 28.10 -20.32
C LYS A 141 11.00 27.05 -19.79
N GLU A 142 11.15 26.95 -18.46
CA GLU A 142 12.00 25.92 -17.86
C GLU A 142 11.45 24.50 -18.10
N ALA A 143 10.13 24.32 -18.07
CA ALA A 143 9.50 23.03 -18.37
C ALA A 143 9.76 22.57 -19.81
N VAL A 144 9.54 23.46 -20.79
CA VAL A 144 9.79 23.19 -22.22
C VAL A 144 11.27 22.88 -22.45
N LYS A 145 12.17 23.69 -21.87
CA LYS A 145 13.62 23.45 -21.97
C LYS A 145 14.03 22.11 -21.34
N PHE A 146 13.43 21.77 -20.20
CA PHE A 146 13.69 20.52 -19.51
C PHE A 146 13.25 19.32 -20.37
N ILE A 147 12.00 19.27 -20.83
CA ILE A 147 11.48 18.10 -21.54
C ILE A 147 12.21 17.86 -22.88
N ASN A 148 12.58 18.94 -23.57
CA ASN A 148 13.30 18.87 -24.85
C ASN A 148 14.76 18.40 -24.73
N SER A 149 15.35 18.44 -23.54
CA SER A 149 16.79 18.17 -23.37
C SER A 149 17.12 17.09 -22.34
N PHE A 150 16.28 16.88 -21.31
CA PHE A 150 16.62 16.04 -20.17
C PHE A 150 16.83 14.59 -20.57
N HIS A 151 15.94 14.01 -21.37
CA HIS A 151 16.09 12.65 -21.86
C HIS A 151 17.45 12.44 -22.57
N LYS A 152 17.73 13.26 -23.59
CA LYS A 152 18.97 13.20 -24.37
C LYS A 152 20.23 13.38 -23.51
N ASN A 153 20.19 14.32 -22.56
CA ASN A 153 21.32 14.60 -21.65
C ASN A 153 21.58 13.49 -20.62
N ASN A 154 20.67 12.52 -20.52
CA ASN A 154 20.74 11.43 -19.57
C ASN A 154 20.74 10.05 -20.23
N GLN A 155 20.75 9.97 -21.57
CA GLN A 155 20.91 8.72 -22.28
C GLN A 155 22.19 7.99 -21.84
N GLY A 156 22.07 6.71 -21.52
CA GLY A 156 23.17 5.85 -21.08
C GLY A 156 23.62 6.05 -19.63
N LYS A 157 23.02 6.96 -18.85
CA LYS A 157 23.32 7.13 -17.42
C LYS A 157 22.58 6.13 -16.56
N SER A 158 23.16 5.83 -15.39
CA SER A 158 22.48 5.05 -14.35
C SER A 158 21.29 5.80 -13.75
N GLN A 159 20.32 5.06 -13.20
CA GLN A 159 19.17 5.65 -12.51
C GLN A 159 19.59 6.56 -11.34
N GLU A 160 20.67 6.24 -10.64
CA GLU A 160 21.26 7.05 -9.57
C GLU A 160 21.76 8.41 -10.09
N GLU A 161 22.50 8.42 -11.20
CA GLU A 161 22.97 9.66 -11.84
C GLU A 161 21.81 10.51 -12.33
N ILE A 162 20.79 9.91 -12.95
CA ILE A 162 19.59 10.62 -13.41
C ILE A 162 18.85 11.22 -12.21
N SER A 163 18.75 10.49 -11.10
CA SER A 163 18.12 10.96 -9.86
C SER A 163 18.83 12.19 -9.28
N VAL A 164 20.16 12.24 -9.31
CA VAL A 164 20.92 13.44 -8.92
C VAL A 164 20.63 14.58 -9.88
N ASN A 165 20.59 14.32 -11.19
CA ASN A 165 20.35 15.35 -12.19
C ASN A 165 18.96 15.98 -12.05
N VAL A 166 17.90 15.19 -11.83
CA VAL A 166 16.56 15.74 -11.62
C VAL A 166 16.46 16.52 -10.31
N LYS A 167 17.11 16.07 -9.23
CA LYS A 167 17.15 16.81 -7.95
C LYS A 167 17.79 18.17 -8.11
N ASN A 168 18.89 18.27 -8.86
CA ASN A 168 19.53 19.54 -9.17
C ASN A 168 18.57 20.46 -9.94
N LYS A 169 17.84 19.92 -10.92
CA LYS A 169 16.83 20.69 -11.67
C LYS A 169 15.69 21.18 -10.78
N ILE A 170 15.18 20.33 -9.88
CA ILE A 170 14.15 20.73 -8.91
C ILE A 170 14.69 21.79 -7.95
N SER A 171 15.93 21.66 -7.46
CA SER A 171 16.54 22.65 -6.58
C SER A 171 16.65 24.02 -7.25
N ASN A 172 17.00 24.07 -8.54
CA ASN A 172 17.04 25.33 -9.29
C ASN A 172 15.66 26.02 -9.34
N ILE A 173 14.58 25.25 -9.41
CA ILE A 173 13.22 25.81 -9.34
C ILE A 173 12.95 26.37 -7.93
N MET A 174 13.36 25.67 -6.87
CA MET A 174 13.20 26.17 -5.51
C MET A 174 13.98 27.47 -5.29
N ASP A 175 15.24 27.52 -5.74
CA ASP A 175 16.08 28.73 -5.67
C ASP A 175 15.49 29.89 -6.49
N PHE A 176 14.90 29.59 -7.65
CA PHE A 176 14.20 30.58 -8.47
C PHE A 176 13.00 31.15 -7.74
N LEU A 177 12.15 30.31 -7.15
CA LEU A 177 10.99 30.74 -6.38
C LEU A 177 11.39 31.59 -5.17
N GLU A 178 12.40 31.15 -4.41
CA GLU A 178 12.90 31.87 -3.22
C GLU A 178 13.46 33.25 -3.58
N LYS A 179 14.27 33.35 -4.64
CA LYS A 179 14.82 34.64 -5.13
C LYS A 179 13.74 35.61 -5.60
N ASN A 180 12.60 35.10 -6.05
CA ASN A 180 11.45 35.91 -6.44
C ASN A 180 10.44 36.06 -5.28
N GLY A 181 10.87 35.77 -4.04
CA GLY A 181 10.16 36.04 -2.79
C GLY A 181 9.02 35.07 -2.48
N ILE A 182 9.05 33.85 -2.98
CA ILE A 182 8.18 32.78 -2.46
C ILE A 182 8.88 32.18 -1.24
N ASP A 183 8.34 32.43 -0.05
CA ASP A 183 8.89 31.88 1.18
C ASP A 183 8.66 30.36 1.28
N GLU A 184 9.64 29.65 1.85
CA GLU A 184 9.61 28.21 2.10
C GLU A 184 9.15 27.34 0.90
N PRO A 185 9.71 27.54 -0.32
CA PRO A 185 9.19 26.91 -1.54
C PRO A 185 9.23 25.38 -1.44
N TYR A 186 10.28 24.83 -0.80
CA TYR A 186 10.36 23.39 -0.53
C TYR A 186 9.14 22.83 0.21
N GLN A 187 8.60 23.54 1.19
CA GLN A 187 7.43 23.08 1.94
C GLN A 187 6.17 23.21 1.11
N LYS A 188 5.95 24.38 0.50
CA LYS A 188 4.75 24.67 -0.29
C LYS A 188 4.60 23.69 -1.45
N ILE A 189 5.67 23.47 -2.21
CA ILE A 189 5.67 22.58 -3.37
C ILE A 189 5.51 21.11 -2.97
N ASN A 190 6.10 20.67 -1.85
CA ASN A 190 5.91 19.30 -1.37
C ASN A 190 4.44 18.98 -1.07
N ILE A 191 3.64 19.96 -0.67
CA ILE A 191 2.21 19.78 -0.40
C ILE A 191 1.39 19.96 -1.68
N ALA A 192 1.61 21.05 -2.42
CA ALA A 192 0.88 21.37 -3.64
C ALA A 192 0.96 20.24 -4.69
N LYS A 193 2.14 19.64 -4.89
CA LYS A 193 2.33 18.54 -5.87
C LYS A 193 1.46 17.31 -5.60
N ASP A 194 1.02 17.11 -4.35
CA ASP A 194 0.20 15.95 -3.99
C ASP A 194 -1.30 16.30 -4.10
N PHE A 195 -1.69 17.57 -3.97
CA PHE A 195 -3.03 18.05 -4.38
C PHE A 195 -3.25 17.95 -5.89
N GLN A 196 -2.18 18.10 -6.68
CA GLN A 196 -2.27 18.00 -8.14
C GLN A 196 -2.75 16.62 -8.64
N ASN A 197 -2.70 15.55 -7.83
CA ASN A 197 -3.30 14.26 -8.21
C ASN A 197 -4.81 14.40 -8.51
N PHE A 198 -5.52 15.32 -7.86
CA PHE A 198 -6.94 15.56 -8.13
C PHE A 198 -7.21 16.16 -9.53
N ASN A 199 -6.17 16.53 -10.28
CA ASN A 199 -6.32 16.97 -11.67
C ASN A 199 -6.19 15.83 -12.68
N ASP A 200 -5.78 14.64 -12.25
CA ASP A 200 -5.49 13.51 -13.12
C ASP A 200 -6.60 12.46 -13.06
N GLU A 201 -6.83 11.71 -14.15
CA GLU A 201 -7.80 10.60 -14.17
C GLU A 201 -7.31 9.45 -13.27
N HIS A 202 -8.18 8.92 -12.40
CA HIS A 202 -7.87 7.80 -11.51
C HIS A 202 -8.63 6.53 -11.89
N PHE A 203 -7.91 5.43 -12.02
CA PHE A 203 -8.41 4.16 -12.53
C PHE A 203 -8.40 3.06 -11.46
N ASN A 204 -9.30 2.09 -11.63
CA ASN A 204 -9.06 0.74 -11.11
C ASN A 204 -8.06 0.07 -12.04
N ILE A 205 -7.06 -0.63 -11.49
CA ILE A 205 -5.93 -1.10 -12.28
C ILE A 205 -5.85 -2.62 -12.21
N ALA A 206 -5.70 -3.28 -13.35
CA ALA A 206 -5.40 -4.70 -13.43
C ALA A 206 -4.04 -4.90 -14.11
N THR A 207 -3.14 -5.66 -13.49
CA THR A 207 -1.85 -6.04 -14.09
C THR A 207 -1.83 -7.53 -14.36
N LEU A 208 -1.56 -7.89 -15.61
CA LEU A 208 -1.55 -9.28 -16.06
C LEU A 208 -0.11 -9.73 -16.25
N SER A 209 0.24 -10.88 -15.67
CA SER A 209 1.56 -11.50 -15.80
C SER A 209 1.41 -12.94 -16.27
N GLU A 210 2.34 -13.42 -17.08
CA GLU A 210 2.44 -14.86 -17.38
C GLU A 210 3.35 -15.52 -16.35
N ILE A 211 2.93 -16.66 -15.82
CA ILE A 211 3.78 -17.56 -15.04
C ILE A 211 3.79 -18.95 -15.65
N ILE A 212 4.92 -19.62 -15.56
CA ILE A 212 5.11 -21.00 -16.00
C ILE A 212 5.29 -21.88 -14.77
N ASP A 213 4.48 -22.94 -14.67
CA ASP A 213 4.57 -23.91 -13.59
C ASP A 213 5.71 -24.92 -13.77
N HIS A 214 5.90 -25.80 -12.78
CA HIS A 214 6.92 -26.85 -12.83
C HIS A 214 6.68 -27.90 -13.92
N LYS A 215 5.48 -27.95 -14.51
CA LYS A 215 5.10 -28.82 -15.63
C LYS A 215 5.19 -28.11 -16.98
N GLY A 216 5.61 -26.85 -17.01
CA GLY A 216 5.66 -26.03 -18.22
C GLY A 216 4.30 -25.46 -18.65
N LYS A 217 3.24 -25.61 -17.84
CA LYS A 217 1.93 -25.01 -18.10
C LYS A 217 1.99 -23.51 -17.79
N LYS A 218 1.44 -22.71 -18.72
CA LYS A 218 1.31 -21.26 -18.55
C LYS A 218 0.04 -20.92 -17.78
N HIS A 219 0.12 -19.90 -16.94
CA HIS A 219 -1.03 -19.32 -16.26
C HIS A 219 -0.95 -17.80 -16.36
N THR A 220 -2.10 -17.16 -16.52
CA THR A 220 -2.23 -15.72 -16.37
C THR A 220 -2.49 -15.40 -14.91
N ILE A 221 -1.61 -14.63 -14.29
CA ILE A 221 -1.82 -14.02 -12.98
C ILE A 221 -2.38 -12.62 -13.17
N VAL A 222 -3.40 -12.30 -12.38
CA VAL A 222 -4.00 -10.98 -12.31
C VAL A 222 -3.77 -10.40 -10.93
N GLU A 223 -3.09 -9.25 -10.87
CA GLU A 223 -3.04 -8.38 -9.71
C GLU A 223 -3.90 -7.15 -10.00
N ALA A 224 -5.06 -7.05 -9.36
CA ALA A 224 -6.03 -5.97 -9.58
C ALA A 224 -6.21 -5.12 -8.32
N GLU A 225 -6.42 -3.82 -8.49
CA GLU A 225 -6.56 -2.83 -7.42
C GLU A 225 -7.85 -2.03 -7.65
N VAL A 226 -8.76 -2.09 -6.68
CA VAL A 226 -10.02 -1.35 -6.64
C VAL A 226 -9.84 -0.17 -5.70
N ALA A 227 -9.89 1.04 -6.23
CA ALA A 227 -9.71 2.27 -5.46
C ALA A 227 -10.89 2.52 -4.50
N LEU A 228 -10.60 2.81 -3.23
CA LEU A 228 -11.58 3.45 -2.36
C LEU A 228 -11.63 4.95 -2.71
N LYS A 229 -12.71 5.35 -3.37
CA LYS A 229 -13.02 6.74 -3.69
C LYS A 229 -14.18 7.24 -2.83
N GLY A 230 -14.20 8.52 -2.52
CA GLY A 230 -15.20 9.12 -1.64
C GLY A 230 -14.81 9.14 -0.17
N ILE A 231 -15.62 9.85 0.59
CA ILE A 231 -15.50 10.07 2.05
C ILE A 231 -16.89 9.96 2.67
N THR A 232 -16.96 9.71 3.97
CA THR A 232 -18.26 9.57 4.68
C THR A 232 -18.98 10.92 4.78
N GLU A 233 -20.30 10.91 5.04
CA GLU A 233 -21.08 12.14 5.26
C GLU A 233 -20.56 12.98 6.44
N GLU A 234 -20.07 12.32 7.50
CA GLU A 234 -19.44 13.00 8.64
C GLU A 234 -18.14 13.72 8.19
N GLN A 235 -17.36 13.09 7.32
CA GLN A 235 -16.17 13.71 6.73
C GLN A 235 -16.52 14.83 5.74
N LYS A 236 -17.59 14.71 4.94
CA LYS A 236 -18.08 15.81 4.09
C LYS A 236 -18.45 17.04 4.93
N THR A 237 -19.09 16.82 6.07
CA THR A 237 -19.44 17.89 7.03
C THR A 237 -18.21 18.63 7.57
N GLU A 238 -17.08 17.95 7.75
CA GLU A 238 -15.80 18.61 8.12
C GLU A 238 -15.35 19.60 7.04
N TYR A 239 -15.54 19.29 5.76
CA TYR A 239 -15.18 20.14 4.66
C TYR A 239 -16.19 21.29 4.44
N THR A 240 -17.48 21.02 4.59
CA THR A 240 -18.53 22.06 4.51
C THR A 240 -18.33 23.12 5.59
N ASN A 241 -18.00 22.71 6.82
CA ASN A 241 -17.81 23.61 7.95
C ASN A 241 -16.33 23.89 8.26
N ARG A 242 -15.43 23.72 7.28
CA ARG A 242 -13.97 23.75 7.50
C ARG A 242 -13.46 25.04 8.12
N ASP A 243 -14.09 26.18 7.83
CA ASP A 243 -13.72 27.50 8.38
C ASP A 243 -13.88 27.57 9.91
N HIS A 244 -14.61 26.62 10.51
CA HIS A 244 -14.75 26.45 11.96
C HIS A 244 -13.97 25.25 12.51
N GLN A 245 -13.31 24.46 11.64
CA GLN A 245 -12.55 23.28 12.06
C GLN A 245 -11.08 23.63 12.35
N LYS A 246 -10.63 23.26 13.56
CA LYS A 246 -9.26 23.54 14.01
C LYS A 246 -8.19 22.93 13.10
N TRP A 247 -8.46 21.81 12.44
CA TRP A 247 -7.48 21.21 11.53
C TRP A 247 -7.20 22.11 10.32
N PHE A 248 -8.20 22.84 9.84
CA PHE A 248 -8.12 23.75 8.70
C PHE A 248 -7.65 25.14 9.13
N THR A 249 -8.27 25.73 10.16
CA THR A 249 -7.92 27.09 10.62
C THR A 249 -6.50 27.22 11.19
N LYS A 250 -5.84 26.10 11.51
CA LYS A 250 -4.44 26.06 11.95
C LYS A 250 -3.44 25.83 10.79
N MET A 251 -3.93 25.63 9.56
CA MET A 251 -3.07 25.62 8.38
C MET A 251 -2.65 27.05 8.02
N PRO A 252 -1.46 27.24 7.42
CA PRO A 252 -1.12 28.50 6.77
C PRO A 252 -2.14 28.86 5.68
N LEU A 253 -2.37 30.15 5.43
CA LEU A 253 -3.37 30.63 4.46
C LEU A 253 -3.18 30.03 3.05
N TRP A 254 -1.94 29.91 2.58
CA TRP A 254 -1.66 29.31 1.27
C TRP A 254 -2.10 27.84 1.18
N GLU A 255 -2.04 27.09 2.29
CA GLU A 255 -2.47 25.68 2.31
C GLU A 255 -3.98 25.56 2.47
N GLN A 256 -4.61 26.49 3.20
CA GLN A 256 -6.08 26.62 3.22
C GLN A 256 -6.62 26.88 1.82
N GLU A 257 -5.95 27.72 1.04
CA GLU A 257 -6.32 28.01 -0.35
C GLU A 257 -6.20 26.77 -1.25
N LEU A 258 -5.15 25.95 -1.09
CA LEU A 258 -5.10 24.64 -1.76
C LEU A 258 -6.30 23.77 -1.39
N VAL A 259 -6.62 23.64 -0.10
CA VAL A 259 -7.80 22.87 0.32
C VAL A 259 -9.09 23.43 -0.31
N ASN A 260 -9.26 24.76 -0.35
CA ASN A 260 -10.42 25.41 -0.96
C ASN A 260 -10.54 25.10 -2.45
N ARG A 261 -9.43 25.11 -3.20
CA ARG A 261 -9.42 24.81 -4.64
C ARG A 261 -9.83 23.36 -4.96
N TYR A 262 -9.55 22.42 -4.06
CA TYR A 262 -9.77 20.99 -4.29
C TYR A 262 -10.91 20.39 -3.46
N VAL A 263 -11.61 21.17 -2.64
CA VAL A 263 -12.64 20.65 -1.73
C VAL A 263 -13.77 19.93 -2.45
N ASP A 264 -14.22 20.47 -3.58
CA ASP A 264 -15.30 19.85 -4.38
C ASP A 264 -14.84 18.49 -4.90
N LYS A 265 -13.64 18.41 -5.49
CA LYS A 265 -13.06 17.14 -5.96
C LYS A 265 -12.87 16.11 -4.85
N ILE A 266 -12.50 16.54 -3.65
CA ILE A 266 -12.34 15.66 -2.48
C ILE A 266 -13.70 15.12 -2.02
N THR A 267 -14.74 15.96 -2.00
CA THR A 267 -16.06 15.63 -1.47
C THR A 267 -16.97 14.91 -2.46
N GLU A 268 -16.81 15.16 -3.77
CA GLU A 268 -17.50 14.45 -4.86
C GLU A 268 -17.16 12.96 -4.91
N GLY A 269 -15.97 12.60 -4.44
CA GLY A 269 -15.58 11.20 -4.27
C GLY A 269 -15.18 10.48 -5.56
N ASN A 270 -14.63 11.20 -6.53
CA ASN A 270 -14.13 10.62 -7.79
C ASN A 270 -12.63 10.23 -7.72
N TYR A 271 -11.94 10.63 -6.66
CA TYR A 271 -10.48 10.52 -6.55
C TYR A 271 -10.05 9.79 -5.28
N VAL A 272 -8.85 9.21 -5.36
CA VAL A 272 -8.13 8.66 -4.21
C VAL A 272 -7.29 9.78 -3.62
N ILE A 273 -7.34 9.96 -2.31
CA ILE A 273 -6.55 11.01 -1.67
C ILE A 273 -5.09 10.56 -1.57
N SER A 274 -4.17 11.39 -2.06
CA SER A 274 -2.74 11.09 -2.05
C SER A 274 -2.18 10.87 -0.65
N THR A 275 -1.29 9.89 -0.56
CA THR A 275 -0.57 9.46 0.65
C THR A 275 0.11 10.58 1.44
N GLN A 276 0.55 11.66 0.80
CA GLN A 276 1.26 12.73 1.50
C GLN A 276 0.33 13.74 2.19
N LEU A 277 -0.95 13.79 1.83
CA LEU A 277 -1.94 14.74 2.36
C LEU A 277 -2.48 14.32 3.74
N ARG A 278 -1.63 13.78 4.62
CA ARG A 278 -2.01 13.19 5.93
C ARG A 278 -2.61 14.17 6.94
N GLN A 279 -2.57 15.46 6.64
CA GLN A 279 -3.13 16.52 7.47
C GLN A 279 -4.61 16.82 7.20
N ILE A 280 -5.15 16.41 6.03
CA ILE A 280 -6.57 16.60 5.69
C ILE A 280 -7.40 15.35 6.00
N VAL A 281 -8.72 15.53 6.11
CA VAL A 281 -9.70 14.47 6.42
C VAL A 281 -9.81 13.45 5.27
N GLY A 282 -10.01 12.16 5.59
CA GLY A 282 -10.19 11.07 4.61
C GLY A 282 -9.06 10.04 4.63
N MET A 283 -9.34 8.81 4.23
CA MET A 283 -8.34 7.76 4.04
C MET A 283 -7.42 8.08 2.86
N LYS A 284 -6.16 7.66 2.98
CA LYS A 284 -5.11 7.98 2.00
C LYS A 284 -4.66 6.72 1.29
N ASN A 285 -4.41 6.79 -0.02
CA ASN A 285 -3.88 5.68 -0.82
C ASN A 285 -4.59 4.34 -0.55
N ALA A 286 -5.92 4.34 -0.54
CA ALA A 286 -6.71 3.20 -0.07
C ALA A 286 -7.25 2.37 -1.24
N PHE A 287 -6.95 1.07 -1.24
CA PHE A 287 -7.32 0.14 -2.30
C PHE A 287 -7.64 -1.26 -1.77
N GLU A 288 -8.54 -1.97 -2.44
CA GLU A 288 -8.67 -3.41 -2.33
C GLU A 288 -7.89 -4.10 -3.44
N LYS A 289 -6.90 -4.88 -3.06
CA LYS A 289 -6.13 -5.72 -3.96
C LYS A 289 -6.78 -7.08 -4.12
N ILE A 290 -6.85 -7.57 -5.36
CA ILE A 290 -7.35 -8.88 -5.74
C ILE A 290 -6.23 -9.61 -6.46
N THR A 291 -5.91 -10.81 -5.98
CA THR A 291 -5.02 -11.75 -6.68
C THR A 291 -5.88 -12.85 -7.28
N ALA A 292 -5.80 -13.01 -8.60
CA ALA A 292 -6.51 -14.06 -9.32
C ALA A 292 -5.60 -14.80 -10.30
N ILE A 293 -6.02 -15.98 -10.68
CA ILE A 293 -5.38 -16.83 -11.68
C ILE A 293 -6.37 -17.19 -12.77
N SER A 294 -5.87 -17.31 -13.99
CA SER A 294 -6.58 -17.85 -15.13
C SER A 294 -5.68 -18.82 -15.89
N ASP A 295 -6.24 -19.96 -16.29
CA ASP A 295 -5.52 -20.99 -17.05
C ASP A 295 -5.27 -20.57 -18.52
N THR A 296 -4.45 -21.35 -19.24
CA THR A 296 -4.01 -21.10 -20.63
C THR A 296 -5.14 -20.83 -21.62
N ASP A 297 -6.30 -21.44 -21.44
CA ASP A 297 -7.46 -21.22 -22.31
C ASP A 297 -8.24 -19.94 -21.95
N ASN A 298 -7.85 -19.24 -20.88
CA ASN A 298 -8.52 -18.09 -20.30
C ASN A 298 -10.01 -18.31 -19.95
N LYS A 299 -10.42 -19.56 -19.74
CA LYS A 299 -11.82 -19.94 -19.49
C LYS A 299 -12.21 -19.81 -18.02
N ASP A 300 -11.29 -20.11 -17.11
CA ASP A 300 -11.54 -20.18 -15.67
C ASP A 300 -10.80 -19.06 -14.94
N PHE A 301 -11.54 -18.05 -14.46
CA PHE A 301 -11.01 -16.98 -13.62
C PHE A 301 -11.29 -17.31 -12.15
N GLU A 302 -10.23 -17.50 -11.36
CA GLU A 302 -10.31 -17.85 -9.94
C GLU A 302 -9.63 -16.79 -9.09
N ILE A 303 -10.37 -16.20 -8.14
CA ILE A 303 -9.80 -15.32 -7.12
C ILE A 303 -9.13 -16.18 -6.06
N LEU A 304 -7.82 -15.98 -5.87
CA LEU A 304 -7.00 -16.70 -4.90
C LEU A 304 -6.95 -16.00 -3.55
N HIS A 305 -6.96 -14.67 -3.56
CA HIS A 305 -6.83 -13.83 -2.37
C HIS A 305 -7.39 -12.43 -2.64
N SER A 306 -7.86 -11.77 -1.58
CA SER A 306 -8.15 -10.34 -1.60
C SER A 306 -7.73 -9.70 -0.27
N SER A 307 -7.14 -8.52 -0.34
CA SER A 307 -6.63 -7.76 0.80
C SER A 307 -6.93 -6.28 0.63
N LYS A 308 -7.20 -5.59 1.72
CA LYS A 308 -7.36 -4.13 1.71
C LYS A 308 -6.12 -3.48 2.28
N HIS A 309 -5.66 -2.41 1.63
CA HIS A 309 -4.50 -1.66 2.08
C HIS A 309 -4.71 -0.15 1.95
N ALA A 310 -3.99 0.59 2.78
CA ALA A 310 -4.04 2.04 2.80
C ALA A 310 -2.74 2.68 3.33
N GLY A 311 -2.62 3.98 3.12
CA GLY A 311 -1.83 4.84 3.99
C GLY A 311 -2.41 4.85 5.41
N THR A 312 -1.62 5.35 6.36
CA THR A 312 -2.01 5.38 7.78
C THR A 312 -3.35 6.07 8.00
N LEU A 313 -4.20 5.49 8.85
CA LEU A 313 -5.41 6.18 9.35
C LEU A 313 -5.05 7.39 10.22
N ALA A 314 -3.91 7.32 10.93
CA ALA A 314 -3.45 8.37 11.82
C ALA A 314 -3.13 9.67 11.09
N SER A 315 -3.69 10.78 11.58
CA SER A 315 -3.44 12.13 11.04
C SER A 315 -2.19 12.78 11.64
N ILE A 316 -1.54 13.62 10.82
CA ILE A 316 -0.43 14.50 11.23
C ILE A 316 -0.84 15.97 11.32
N SER A 317 -2.14 16.27 11.44
CA SER A 317 -2.66 17.66 11.54
C SER A 317 -1.82 18.54 12.48
N ARG A 318 -1.67 19.82 12.13
CA ARG A 318 -0.94 20.80 12.95
C ARG A 318 -1.62 21.04 14.30
N ASP A 319 -2.94 20.84 14.37
CA ASP A 319 -3.68 20.87 15.61
C ASP A 319 -3.66 19.50 16.30
N ASN A 320 -3.06 19.42 17.49
CA ASN A 320 -2.93 18.18 18.24
C ASN A 320 -4.31 17.54 18.56
N GLY A 321 -5.33 18.34 18.86
CA GLY A 321 -6.67 17.85 19.17
C GLY A 321 -7.35 17.22 17.94
N SER A 322 -7.14 17.84 16.78
CA SER A 322 -7.70 17.35 15.51
C SER A 322 -7.05 16.06 15.02
N ARG A 323 -5.82 15.73 15.43
CA ARG A 323 -5.15 14.48 15.01
C ARG A 323 -5.98 13.25 15.35
N GLN A 324 -6.47 13.13 16.59
CA GLN A 324 -7.28 11.97 16.98
C GLN A 324 -8.64 12.02 16.27
N ARG A 325 -9.30 13.19 16.21
CA ARG A 325 -10.60 13.35 15.50
C ARG A 325 -10.53 12.87 14.05
N ILE A 326 -9.53 13.31 13.29
CA ILE A 326 -9.35 12.86 11.90
C ILE A 326 -9.03 11.36 11.84
N THR A 327 -8.23 10.86 12.78
CA THR A 327 -7.93 9.42 12.85
C THR A 327 -9.19 8.59 13.09
N ASP A 328 -10.07 9.04 13.98
CA ASP A 328 -11.36 8.39 14.28
C ASP A 328 -12.29 8.43 13.05
N LEU A 329 -12.35 9.58 12.36
CA LEU A 329 -13.11 9.71 11.11
C LEU A 329 -12.58 8.77 10.03
N ASN A 330 -11.28 8.64 9.88
CA ASN A 330 -10.66 7.71 8.93
C ASN A 330 -10.94 6.25 9.31
N ALA A 331 -10.97 5.91 10.60
CA ALA A 331 -11.36 4.58 11.06
C ALA A 331 -12.84 4.27 10.80
N LYS A 332 -13.74 5.25 10.98
CA LYS A 332 -15.16 5.12 10.61
C LYS A 332 -15.33 4.92 9.11
N GLN A 333 -14.59 5.67 8.29
CA GLN A 333 -14.58 5.47 6.84
C GLN A 333 -14.12 4.06 6.46
N ALA A 334 -13.05 3.56 7.09
CA ALA A 334 -12.59 2.18 6.88
C ALA A 334 -13.68 1.17 7.28
N GLN A 335 -14.35 1.37 8.41
CA GLN A 335 -15.44 0.51 8.88
C GLN A 335 -16.65 0.54 7.93
N GLU A 336 -17.01 1.70 7.40
CA GLU A 336 -18.08 1.83 6.40
C GLU A 336 -17.73 1.08 5.11
N TRP A 337 -16.47 1.16 4.67
CA TRP A 337 -15.96 0.43 3.51
C TRP A 337 -15.95 -1.10 3.72
N MET A 338 -15.69 -1.58 4.94
CA MET A 338 -15.85 -3.01 5.27
C MET A 338 -17.33 -3.42 5.28
N GLY A 339 -18.21 -2.53 5.73
CA GLY A 339 -19.62 -2.77 5.92
C GLY A 339 -19.99 -3.11 7.36
N LYS A 340 -21.28 -2.94 7.69
CA LYS A 340 -21.80 -3.11 9.06
C LYS A 340 -21.71 -4.55 9.60
N ASP A 341 -21.59 -5.55 8.72
CA ASP A 341 -21.59 -6.96 9.08
C ASP A 341 -20.17 -7.50 9.37
N TYR A 342 -19.16 -6.63 9.32
CA TYR A 342 -17.75 -6.99 9.44
C TYR A 342 -17.06 -6.17 10.52
N VAL A 343 -16.16 -6.80 11.27
CA VAL A 343 -15.28 -6.10 12.21
C VAL A 343 -14.03 -5.61 11.46
N LEU A 344 -13.73 -4.32 11.53
CA LEU A 344 -12.47 -3.78 11.02
C LEU A 344 -11.28 -4.32 11.83
N HIS A 345 -10.35 -5.00 11.17
CA HIS A 345 -9.07 -5.44 11.75
C HIS A 345 -7.92 -4.67 11.08
N THR A 346 -7.29 -3.74 11.79
CA THR A 346 -6.14 -3.01 11.24
C THR A 346 -4.83 -3.74 11.51
N ASN A 347 -3.94 -3.78 10.53
CA ASN A 347 -2.55 -4.19 10.70
C ASN A 347 -1.58 -3.07 10.33
N THR A 348 -0.95 -2.46 11.33
CA THR A 348 0.09 -1.44 11.10
C THR A 348 1.46 -2.07 10.91
N LEU A 349 2.21 -1.62 9.90
CA LEU A 349 3.58 -2.07 9.59
C LEU A 349 4.68 -1.12 10.11
N ASN A 350 4.26 -0.11 10.88
CA ASN A 350 5.11 0.87 11.55
C ASN A 350 5.76 0.30 12.82
N SER A 351 6.85 0.88 13.29
CA SER A 351 7.39 0.54 14.62
C SER A 351 6.48 1.08 15.73
N GLY A 352 6.09 0.24 16.69
CA GLY A 352 5.48 0.70 17.93
C GLY A 352 6.43 1.57 18.77
N SER A 353 5.92 2.12 19.88
CA SER A 353 6.72 2.86 20.87
C SER A 353 7.10 1.97 22.05
N ILE A 354 8.36 2.03 22.49
CA ILE A 354 8.70 1.94 23.91
C ILE A 354 8.84 3.40 24.38
N LYS A 355 8.61 3.68 25.68
CA LYS A 355 8.84 4.98 26.35
C LYS A 355 10.30 5.51 26.24
N VAL A 356 11.12 5.01 25.32
CA VAL A 356 12.53 5.38 25.13
C VAL A 356 12.83 5.49 23.64
N ASN A 357 13.14 6.71 23.18
CA ASN A 357 13.79 7.11 21.92
C ASN A 357 13.51 6.24 20.66
N ILE A 358 12.28 6.32 20.13
CA ILE A 358 11.91 5.83 18.79
C ILE A 358 11.53 7.04 17.93
N PRO A 359 11.73 7.00 16.59
CA PRO A 359 11.21 8.04 15.71
C PRO A 359 9.74 8.33 16.01
N GLU A 360 9.49 9.56 16.44
CA GLU A 360 8.24 10.00 17.08
C GLU A 360 6.99 9.72 16.22
N GLN A 361 7.14 9.65 14.90
CA GLN A 361 6.03 9.48 13.96
C GLN A 361 5.49 8.05 13.85
N ASP A 362 6.35 7.02 13.73
CA ASP A 362 5.92 5.62 13.60
C ASP A 362 5.15 5.18 14.87
N ALA A 363 5.70 5.54 16.03
CA ALA A 363 5.08 5.34 17.34
C ALA A 363 3.69 6.00 17.45
N LYS A 364 3.57 7.26 17.01
CA LYS A 364 2.30 8.01 17.01
C LYS A 364 1.27 7.37 16.11
N ILE A 365 1.67 6.89 14.92
CA ILE A 365 0.77 6.17 14.01
C ILE A 365 0.13 4.98 14.72
N VAL A 366 0.95 4.11 15.33
CA VAL A 366 0.46 2.92 16.04
C VAL A 366 -0.48 3.30 17.19
N LEU A 367 -0.12 4.31 17.98
CA LEU A 367 -0.92 4.76 19.13
C LEU A 367 -2.28 5.32 18.72
N LEU A 368 -2.31 6.23 17.75
CA LEU A 368 -3.55 6.89 17.31
C LEU A 368 -4.50 5.88 16.64
N THR A 369 -3.96 4.97 15.82
CA THR A 369 -4.74 3.90 15.19
C THR A 369 -5.34 2.97 16.24
N ASN A 370 -4.56 2.52 17.23
CA ASN A 370 -5.06 1.65 18.30
C ASN A 370 -6.22 2.29 19.10
N ARG A 371 -6.12 3.59 19.40
CA ARG A 371 -7.21 4.35 20.04
C ARG A 371 -8.45 4.41 19.15
N ALA A 372 -8.28 4.70 17.86
CA ALA A 372 -9.39 4.77 16.93
C ALA A 372 -10.09 3.41 16.74
N MET A 373 -9.35 2.30 16.77
CA MET A 373 -9.95 0.96 16.74
C MET A 373 -10.85 0.71 17.95
N SER A 374 -10.45 1.17 19.14
CA SER A 374 -11.31 1.09 20.33
C SER A 374 -12.62 1.86 20.15
N ASN A 375 -12.59 2.99 19.44
CA ASN A 375 -13.77 3.83 19.18
C ASN A 375 -14.76 3.23 18.18
N VAL A 376 -14.27 2.45 17.20
CA VAL A 376 -15.13 1.80 16.18
C VAL A 376 -15.44 0.34 16.51
N GLY A 377 -15.02 -0.18 17.67
CA GLY A 377 -15.16 -1.59 18.02
C GLY A 377 -14.30 -2.53 17.17
N GLY A 378 -13.22 -2.02 16.58
CA GLY A 378 -12.30 -2.75 15.72
C GLY A 378 -11.18 -3.45 16.48
N ILE A 379 -10.40 -4.22 15.73
CA ILE A 379 -9.25 -5.00 16.21
C ILE A 379 -7.96 -4.37 15.68
N HIS A 380 -6.89 -4.36 16.50
CA HIS A 380 -5.59 -3.83 16.09
C HIS A 380 -4.47 -4.87 16.24
N THR A 381 -3.70 -5.03 15.16
CA THR A 381 -2.42 -5.73 15.11
C THR A 381 -1.34 -4.77 14.63
N ASN A 382 -0.11 -4.95 15.11
CA ASN A 382 1.07 -4.28 14.62
C ASN A 382 2.20 -5.28 14.37
N THR A 383 2.54 -5.48 13.09
CA THR A 383 3.68 -6.28 12.62
C THR A 383 4.72 -5.36 11.98
N ALA A 384 5.72 -4.91 12.73
CA ALA A 384 6.71 -3.97 12.20
C ALA A 384 7.58 -4.63 11.10
N PHE A 385 7.82 -3.92 9.99
CA PHE A 385 8.54 -4.45 8.81
C PHE A 385 9.97 -3.90 8.64
N ASN A 386 10.47 -3.11 9.58
CA ASN A 386 11.83 -2.56 9.57
C ASN A 386 12.74 -3.32 10.55
N LYS A 387 13.98 -2.85 10.77
CA LYS A 387 14.92 -3.43 11.74
C LYS A 387 14.35 -3.57 13.16
N PHE A 388 13.40 -2.72 13.54
CA PHE A 388 12.82 -2.76 14.89
C PHE A 388 11.88 -3.94 15.12
N ARG A 389 11.53 -4.69 14.06
CA ARG A 389 10.77 -5.94 14.17
C ARG A 389 11.39 -6.96 15.13
N ILE A 390 12.72 -6.95 15.30
CA ILE A 390 13.41 -7.90 16.17
C ILE A 390 13.14 -7.63 17.66
N PHE A 391 12.64 -6.45 18.01
CA PHE A 391 12.27 -6.08 19.36
C PHE A 391 10.79 -6.37 19.59
N ALA A 392 10.51 -7.47 20.29
CA ALA A 392 9.14 -7.91 20.59
C ALA A 392 8.21 -6.80 21.14
N PRO A 393 8.64 -5.91 22.06
CA PRO A 393 7.76 -4.87 22.62
C PRO A 393 7.31 -3.79 21.62
N LEU A 394 7.92 -3.75 20.42
CA LEU A 394 7.56 -2.81 19.36
C LEU A 394 6.53 -3.37 18.38
N ASN A 395 5.95 -4.52 18.72
CA ASN A 395 4.90 -5.19 17.96
C ASN A 395 3.72 -5.43 18.90
N ASN A 396 2.51 -5.42 18.35
CA ASN A 396 1.29 -5.77 19.07
C ASN A 396 0.60 -6.89 18.31
N LEU A 397 0.64 -8.11 18.83
CA LEU A 397 0.02 -9.27 18.19
C LEU A 397 -1.36 -9.60 18.77
N GLN A 398 -1.93 -8.72 19.63
CA GLN A 398 -3.19 -9.00 20.30
C GLN A 398 -4.32 -9.27 19.31
N GLY A 399 -4.49 -8.44 18.28
CA GLY A 399 -5.53 -8.66 17.28
C GLY A 399 -5.41 -9.99 16.52
N THR A 400 -4.19 -10.46 16.27
CA THR A 400 -3.97 -11.80 15.67
C THR A 400 -4.32 -12.91 16.66
N LYS A 401 -4.03 -12.73 17.95
CA LYS A 401 -4.43 -13.67 19.01
C LYS A 401 -5.95 -13.72 19.14
N ASP A 402 -6.62 -12.58 19.05
CA ASP A 402 -8.08 -12.48 19.09
C ASP A 402 -8.72 -13.20 17.90
N LEU A 403 -8.18 -13.06 16.68
CA LEU A 403 -8.63 -13.84 15.52
C LEU A 403 -8.53 -15.36 15.77
N LEU A 404 -7.38 -15.83 16.29
CA LEU A 404 -7.18 -17.24 16.59
C LEU A 404 -8.09 -17.76 17.71
N ASN A 405 -8.31 -16.94 18.74
CA ASN A 405 -9.21 -17.27 19.84
C ASN A 405 -10.66 -17.31 19.36
N ASN A 406 -11.10 -16.31 18.58
CA ASN A 406 -12.44 -16.26 18.00
C ASN A 406 -12.72 -17.47 17.11
N LEU A 407 -11.75 -17.87 16.28
CA LEU A 407 -11.86 -19.11 15.52
C LEU A 407 -12.04 -20.31 16.44
N ALA A 408 -11.15 -20.48 17.43
CA ALA A 408 -11.20 -21.63 18.35
C ALA A 408 -12.49 -21.67 19.17
N ASP A 409 -12.93 -20.55 19.73
CA ASP A 409 -14.09 -20.48 20.62
C ASP A 409 -15.42 -20.73 19.91
N ASN A 410 -15.46 -20.48 18.59
CA ASN A 410 -16.64 -20.69 17.76
C ASN A 410 -16.62 -22.02 16.98
N LEU A 411 -15.60 -22.87 17.16
CA LEU A 411 -15.64 -24.24 16.66
C LEU A 411 -16.68 -25.08 17.43
N PRO A 412 -17.21 -26.17 16.81
CA PRO A 412 -18.19 -27.05 17.44
C PRO A 412 -17.76 -27.56 18.84
N LYS A 413 -18.73 -27.84 19.72
CA LYS A 413 -18.49 -28.20 21.15
C LYS A 413 -18.21 -29.69 21.38
N GLU A 414 -18.26 -30.48 20.32
CA GLU A 414 -18.00 -31.90 20.31
C GLU A 414 -16.57 -32.17 20.80
N LYS A 415 -16.40 -33.29 21.51
CA LYS A 415 -15.17 -33.62 22.24
C LYS A 415 -13.94 -33.66 21.33
N GLU A 416 -14.15 -34.07 20.09
CA GLU A 416 -13.18 -34.17 19.01
C GLU A 416 -12.60 -32.80 18.61
N PHE A 417 -13.39 -31.72 18.75
CA PHE A 417 -12.94 -30.36 18.47
C PHE A 417 -12.23 -29.70 19.66
N GLU A 418 -12.44 -30.15 20.90
CA GLU A 418 -11.80 -29.54 22.07
C GLU A 418 -10.26 -29.58 22.00
N GLU A 419 -9.68 -30.67 21.48
CA GLU A 419 -8.24 -30.74 21.24
C GLU A 419 -7.79 -29.83 20.09
N ILE A 420 -8.59 -29.72 19.01
CA ILE A 420 -8.33 -28.76 17.92
C ILE A 420 -8.30 -27.33 18.47
N LYS A 421 -9.28 -26.94 19.29
CA LYS A 421 -9.34 -25.61 19.93
C LYS A 421 -8.08 -25.31 20.74
N ALA A 422 -7.60 -26.27 21.53
CA ALA A 422 -6.37 -26.12 22.30
C ALA A 422 -5.12 -25.94 21.42
N HIS A 423 -5.14 -26.50 20.20
CA HIS A 423 -4.09 -26.30 19.19
C HIS A 423 -4.23 -24.98 18.40
N LEU A 424 -5.34 -24.27 18.48
CA LEU A 424 -5.49 -22.96 17.81
C LEU A 424 -5.20 -21.78 18.74
N LYS A 425 -5.54 -21.91 20.03
CA LYS A 425 -5.35 -20.83 21.01
C LYS A 425 -3.88 -20.59 21.33
N PRO A 426 -3.33 -19.37 21.13
CA PRO A 426 -1.96 -19.04 21.51
C PRO A 426 -1.74 -19.17 23.02
N VAL A 427 -0.59 -19.70 23.44
CA VAL A 427 -0.21 -19.76 24.86
C VAL A 427 1.10 -19.02 25.14
N GLY A 428 1.15 -18.32 26.29
CA GLY A 428 2.34 -17.60 26.73
C GLY A 428 3.54 -18.52 27.02
N LEU A 429 4.74 -17.94 27.16
CA LEU A 429 5.98 -18.69 27.41
C LEU A 429 5.90 -19.59 28.64
N PHE A 430 5.42 -19.08 29.78
CA PHE A 430 5.29 -19.85 31.01
C PHE A 430 4.28 -21.00 30.88
N ALA A 431 3.13 -20.77 30.25
CA ALA A 431 2.14 -21.83 30.01
C ALA A 431 2.70 -22.95 29.12
N ARG A 432 3.57 -22.64 28.16
CA ARG A 432 4.25 -23.66 27.33
C ARG A 432 5.25 -24.52 28.11
N LEU A 433 5.95 -23.94 29.08
CA LEU A 433 6.95 -24.65 29.88
C LEU A 433 6.32 -25.55 30.95
N PHE A 434 5.14 -25.19 31.47
CA PHE A 434 4.54 -25.86 32.62
C PHE A 434 3.21 -26.58 32.33
N ASN A 435 2.59 -26.38 31.16
CA ASN A 435 1.28 -26.93 30.85
C ASN A 435 1.26 -27.61 29.47
N ASN A 436 1.32 -28.94 29.47
CA ASN A 436 1.28 -29.75 28.25
C ASN A 436 -0.17 -30.09 27.85
N LYS A 437 -1.01 -29.07 27.64
CA LYS A 437 -2.42 -29.24 27.21
C LYS A 437 -2.57 -29.76 25.77
N ARG A 438 -1.46 -29.86 25.02
CA ARG A 438 -1.41 -30.29 23.61
C ARG A 438 -0.66 -31.63 23.53
N LYS A 439 -1.38 -32.73 23.65
CA LYS A 439 -0.77 -34.09 23.75
C LYS A 439 -0.60 -34.78 22.40
N ASN A 440 -1.53 -34.54 21.47
CA ASN A 440 -1.62 -35.26 20.21
C ASN A 440 -1.07 -34.43 19.04
N ASP A 441 -0.64 -35.12 17.98
CA ASP A 441 -0.22 -34.47 16.74
C ASP A 441 -1.41 -33.81 16.04
N PHE A 442 -1.27 -32.54 15.66
CA PHE A 442 -2.37 -31.77 15.06
C PHE A 442 -2.84 -32.35 13.74
N GLY A 443 -1.94 -32.88 12.91
CA GLY A 443 -2.29 -33.48 11.62
C GLY A 443 -3.11 -34.76 11.80
N LYS A 444 -2.74 -35.60 12.79
CA LYS A 444 -3.53 -36.78 13.16
C LYS A 444 -4.93 -36.41 13.65
N LEU A 445 -5.03 -35.41 14.53
CA LEU A 445 -6.33 -34.93 15.02
C LEU A 445 -7.20 -34.40 13.89
N LEU A 446 -6.62 -33.61 12.98
CA LEU A 446 -7.36 -33.03 11.88
C LEU A 446 -7.88 -34.10 10.90
N ASN A 447 -7.09 -35.15 10.64
CA ASN A 447 -7.54 -36.30 9.85
C ASN A 447 -8.70 -37.05 10.53
N GLN A 448 -8.63 -37.24 11.85
CA GLN A 448 -9.72 -37.89 12.61
C GLN A 448 -11.01 -37.07 12.54
N VAL A 449 -10.94 -35.75 12.75
CA VAL A 449 -12.11 -34.86 12.67
C VAL A 449 -12.64 -34.80 11.23
N LYS A 450 -11.76 -34.80 10.23
CA LYS A 450 -12.15 -34.87 8.81
C LYS A 450 -12.98 -36.12 8.53
N GLU A 451 -12.54 -37.29 8.96
CA GLU A 451 -13.24 -38.56 8.73
C GLU A 451 -14.57 -38.62 9.50
N THR A 452 -14.60 -38.09 10.73
CA THR A 452 -15.77 -38.17 11.62
C THR A 452 -16.86 -37.15 11.27
N HIS A 453 -16.47 -35.94 10.85
CA HIS A 453 -17.39 -34.81 10.62
C HIS A 453 -17.46 -34.36 9.15
N ASN A 454 -16.84 -35.11 8.23
CA ASN A 454 -16.81 -34.81 6.79
C ASN A 454 -16.40 -33.36 6.50
N LEU A 455 -15.33 -32.89 7.15
CA LEU A 455 -14.83 -31.52 6.96
C LEU A 455 -14.46 -31.29 5.49
N SER A 456 -14.89 -30.16 4.95
CA SER A 456 -14.49 -29.77 3.60
C SER A 456 -12.97 -29.52 3.54
N PRO A 457 -12.37 -29.62 2.33
CA PRO A 457 -10.97 -29.24 2.13
C PRO A 457 -10.66 -27.81 2.58
N ASN A 458 -11.62 -26.88 2.43
CA ASN A 458 -11.45 -25.48 2.83
C ASN A 458 -11.42 -25.30 4.35
N ALA A 459 -12.31 -26.00 5.07
CA ALA A 459 -12.30 -26.03 6.54
C ALA A 459 -10.96 -26.56 7.09
N ILE A 460 -10.44 -27.63 6.49
CA ILE A 460 -9.14 -28.22 6.87
C ILE A 460 -8.02 -27.20 6.66
N GLU A 461 -7.95 -26.58 5.48
CA GLU A 461 -6.95 -25.57 5.15
C GLU A 461 -6.98 -24.39 6.14
N ILE A 462 -8.16 -23.90 6.51
CA ILE A 462 -8.34 -22.84 7.51
C ILE A 462 -7.73 -23.24 8.86
N LEU A 463 -7.99 -24.46 9.32
CA LEU A 463 -7.47 -24.97 10.59
C LEU A 463 -5.94 -25.18 10.55
N GLU A 464 -5.39 -25.63 9.43
CA GLU A 464 -3.94 -25.77 9.22
C GLU A 464 -3.24 -24.40 9.27
N ILE A 465 -3.78 -23.42 8.53
CA ILE A 465 -3.23 -22.06 8.50
C ILE A 465 -3.32 -21.40 9.87
N ALA A 466 -4.43 -21.56 10.60
CA ALA A 466 -4.58 -21.05 11.95
C ALA A 466 -3.57 -21.67 12.92
N SER A 467 -3.36 -22.99 12.85
CA SER A 467 -2.37 -23.69 13.67
C SER A 467 -0.94 -23.20 13.39
N ASP A 468 -0.60 -22.94 12.12
CA ASP A 468 0.71 -22.44 11.71
C ASP A 468 0.91 -20.95 12.08
N LEU A 469 -0.12 -20.12 11.90
CA LEU A 469 -0.14 -18.74 12.37
C LEU A 469 0.05 -18.66 13.89
N ARG A 470 -0.61 -19.53 14.66
CA ARG A 470 -0.41 -19.63 16.11
C ARG A 470 1.04 -19.94 16.46
N LYS A 471 1.70 -20.89 15.78
CA LYS A 471 3.13 -21.19 16.01
C LYS A 471 4.01 -19.97 15.77
N ASN A 472 3.71 -19.19 14.73
CA ASN A 472 4.43 -17.95 14.44
C ASN A 472 4.22 -16.89 15.52
N VAL A 473 2.99 -16.68 15.97
CA VAL A 473 2.67 -15.75 17.07
C VAL A 473 3.43 -16.16 18.35
N GLU A 474 3.38 -17.45 18.72
CA GLU A 474 4.07 -17.99 19.90
C GLU A 474 5.59 -17.88 19.79
N LYS A 475 6.17 -17.99 18.59
CA LYS A 475 7.60 -17.78 18.34
C LYS A 475 7.95 -16.29 18.40
N ALA A 476 7.08 -15.43 17.88
CA ALA A 476 7.25 -13.99 17.87
C ALA A 476 7.13 -13.36 19.28
N ASP A 477 6.39 -13.98 20.19
CA ASP A 477 6.33 -13.57 21.60
C ASP A 477 7.62 -13.85 22.38
N VAL A 478 8.52 -14.70 21.87
CA VAL A 478 9.79 -15.01 22.53
C VAL A 478 10.89 -14.08 22.04
N PHE A 479 11.30 -13.16 22.90
CA PHE A 479 12.30 -12.12 22.59
C PHE A 479 13.58 -12.66 21.93
N PHE A 480 14.17 -13.73 22.47
CA PHE A 480 15.42 -14.31 21.95
C PHE A 480 15.27 -14.96 20.56
N LEU A 481 14.08 -15.47 20.22
CA LEU A 481 13.83 -16.10 18.92
C LEU A 481 13.65 -15.06 17.80
N ARG A 482 13.22 -13.84 18.13
CA ARG A 482 13.15 -12.72 17.17
C ARG A 482 14.52 -12.17 16.76
N ARG A 483 15.54 -12.27 17.62
CA ARG A 483 16.91 -11.80 17.28
C ARG A 483 17.56 -12.59 16.14
N ASN A 484 17.19 -13.86 15.98
CA ASN A 484 17.69 -14.74 14.91
C ASN A 484 16.71 -14.87 13.73
N ASP A 485 15.73 -13.97 13.63
CA ASP A 485 14.68 -14.03 12.61
C ASP A 485 15.17 -13.57 11.22
N LYS A 486 15.85 -14.48 10.51
CA LYS A 486 16.35 -14.27 9.15
C LYS A 486 15.24 -14.21 8.08
N ASN A 487 14.06 -14.73 8.39
CA ASN A 487 12.98 -14.92 7.41
C ASN A 487 11.80 -13.95 7.61
N ASN A 488 11.92 -12.99 8.53
CA ASN A 488 10.91 -11.97 8.84
C ASN A 488 9.55 -12.57 9.25
N ILE A 489 9.47 -13.07 10.48
CA ILE A 489 8.27 -13.59 11.12
C ILE A 489 7.10 -12.60 11.12
N SER A 490 7.38 -11.29 11.11
CA SER A 490 6.34 -10.26 11.07
C SER A 490 5.64 -10.24 9.71
N ALA A 491 6.39 -10.44 8.61
CA ALA A 491 5.79 -10.61 7.29
C ALA A 491 4.96 -11.89 7.21
N ASP A 492 5.47 -13.00 7.76
CA ASP A 492 4.76 -14.27 7.73
C ASP A 492 3.47 -14.26 8.57
N ILE A 493 3.48 -13.59 9.73
CA ILE A 493 2.27 -13.33 10.53
C ILE A 493 1.27 -12.47 9.75
N SER A 494 1.72 -11.33 9.21
CA SER A 494 0.85 -10.40 8.46
C SER A 494 0.12 -11.10 7.32
N LYS A 495 0.87 -11.87 6.52
CA LYS A 495 0.36 -12.61 5.38
C LYS A 495 -0.62 -13.72 5.78
N LYS A 496 -0.23 -14.59 6.72
CA LYS A 496 -1.09 -15.71 7.16
C LYS A 496 -2.35 -15.22 7.85
N MET A 497 -2.26 -14.13 8.61
CA MET A 497 -3.43 -13.50 9.23
C MET A 497 -4.40 -12.96 8.17
N ASN A 498 -3.91 -12.21 7.19
CA ASN A 498 -4.74 -11.72 6.07
C ASN A 498 -5.43 -12.87 5.33
N TYR A 499 -4.67 -13.89 4.98
CA TYR A 499 -5.20 -15.01 4.21
C TYR A 499 -6.18 -15.87 5.01
N LEU A 500 -5.88 -16.15 6.29
CA LEU A 500 -6.80 -16.85 7.18
C LEU A 500 -8.13 -16.10 7.28
N ASN A 501 -8.07 -14.78 7.45
CA ASN A 501 -9.25 -13.95 7.53
C ASN A 501 -10.06 -13.99 6.22
N ASN A 502 -9.40 -13.85 5.06
CA ASN A 502 -10.05 -13.95 3.74
C ASN A 502 -10.72 -15.33 3.52
N LYS A 503 -10.06 -16.42 3.93
CA LYS A 503 -10.60 -17.78 3.83
C LYS A 503 -11.82 -17.98 4.73
N ILE A 504 -11.78 -17.49 5.97
CA ILE A 504 -12.93 -17.52 6.89
C ILE A 504 -14.09 -16.72 6.29
N LEU A 505 -13.81 -15.51 5.78
CA LEU A 505 -14.81 -14.61 5.20
C LEU A 505 -15.61 -15.26 4.06
N ASN A 506 -14.90 -15.97 3.19
CA ASN A 506 -15.42 -16.57 1.97
C ASN A 506 -15.88 -18.04 2.17
N SER A 507 -15.73 -18.59 3.38
CA SER A 507 -16.13 -19.96 3.66
C SER A 507 -17.65 -20.11 3.72
N LYS A 508 -18.14 -21.22 3.14
CA LYS A 508 -19.53 -21.69 3.28
C LYS A 508 -19.65 -22.84 4.28
N ASP A 509 -18.55 -23.20 4.95
CA ASP A 509 -18.50 -24.29 5.91
C ASP A 509 -19.31 -23.94 7.17
N GLN A 510 -20.31 -24.75 7.49
CA GLN A 510 -21.19 -24.50 8.64
C GLN A 510 -20.42 -24.44 9.96
N ILE A 511 -19.34 -25.20 10.10
CA ILE A 511 -18.49 -25.20 11.30
C ILE A 511 -17.81 -23.85 11.58
N LEU A 512 -17.75 -22.96 10.57
CA LEU A 512 -17.21 -21.60 10.68
C LEU A 512 -18.31 -20.55 10.72
N GLY A 513 -19.59 -20.94 10.62
CA GLY A 513 -20.72 -20.01 10.50
C GLY A 513 -20.92 -19.08 11.70
N LEU A 514 -20.38 -19.45 12.87
CA LEU A 514 -20.41 -18.64 14.09
C LEU A 514 -19.14 -17.81 14.30
N VAL A 515 -18.11 -17.99 13.48
CA VAL A 515 -16.86 -17.21 13.61
C VAL A 515 -17.15 -15.77 13.20
N PRO A 516 -16.87 -14.78 14.07
CA PRO A 516 -17.04 -13.37 13.72
C PRO A 516 -16.28 -13.03 12.45
N LYS A 517 -16.98 -12.39 11.51
CA LYS A 517 -16.37 -11.95 10.26
C LYS A 517 -15.61 -10.66 10.49
N SER A 518 -14.32 -10.67 10.15
CA SER A 518 -13.49 -9.48 10.15
C SER A 518 -12.91 -9.25 8.77
N GLU A 519 -12.51 -8.02 8.47
CA GLU A 519 -11.72 -7.70 7.27
C GLU A 519 -10.45 -6.97 7.67
N VAL A 520 -9.31 -7.38 7.08
CA VAL A 520 -8.01 -6.80 7.44
C VAL A 520 -7.69 -5.60 6.55
N LEU A 521 -7.35 -4.47 7.18
CA LEU A 521 -6.75 -3.30 6.53
C LEU A 521 -5.26 -3.21 6.86
N THR A 522 -4.39 -3.50 5.89
CA THR A 522 -2.93 -3.45 6.05
C THR A 522 -2.40 -2.05 5.72
N MET A 523 -1.60 -1.47 6.60
CA MET A 523 -1.15 -0.08 6.43
C MET A 523 0.28 0.17 6.91
N CYS A 524 0.97 1.07 6.23
CA CYS A 524 2.19 1.70 6.71
C CYS A 524 1.99 3.23 6.67
N ALA A 525 3.02 4.02 6.95
CA ALA A 525 2.89 5.48 6.91
C ALA A 525 2.36 5.97 5.55
N SER A 526 2.89 5.44 4.44
CA SER A 526 2.51 5.84 3.09
C SER A 526 1.48 4.92 2.43
N GLY A 527 1.35 3.67 2.87
CA GLY A 527 0.59 2.66 2.13
C GLY A 527 1.30 2.12 0.88
N LYS A 528 2.55 2.56 0.61
CA LYS A 528 3.29 2.19 -0.61
C LYS A 528 4.48 1.30 -0.34
N ASP A 529 5.27 1.63 0.69
CA ASP A 529 6.58 1.03 0.92
C ASP A 529 6.47 -0.35 1.57
N ARG A 530 6.38 -0.40 2.90
CA ARG A 530 6.21 -1.65 3.66
C ARG A 530 4.91 -2.36 3.28
N THR A 531 3.86 -1.61 2.99
CA THR A 531 2.57 -2.12 2.51
C THR A 531 2.72 -2.75 1.13
N GLY A 532 3.36 -2.09 0.16
CA GLY A 532 3.57 -2.68 -1.16
C GLY A 532 4.37 -3.98 -1.12
N LEU A 533 5.37 -4.09 -0.22
CA LEU A 533 6.04 -5.36 0.06
C LEU A 533 5.10 -6.41 0.65
N ALA A 534 4.26 -6.04 1.63
CA ALA A 534 3.30 -6.95 2.25
C ALA A 534 2.26 -7.47 1.24
N GLU A 535 1.75 -6.60 0.37
CA GLU A 535 0.78 -6.94 -0.67
C GLU A 535 1.41 -7.80 -1.79
N HIS A 536 2.69 -7.58 -2.11
CA HIS A 536 3.43 -8.45 -3.00
C HIS A 536 3.65 -9.84 -2.39
N ASP A 537 4.07 -9.91 -1.12
CA ASP A 537 4.29 -11.19 -0.42
C ASP A 537 2.99 -12.02 -0.32
N GLN A 538 1.86 -11.36 -0.09
CA GLN A 538 0.54 -11.98 -0.09
C GLN A 538 0.19 -12.55 -1.47
N THR A 539 0.35 -11.78 -2.56
CA THR A 539 0.17 -12.26 -3.94
C THR A 539 1.03 -13.51 -4.21
N SER A 540 2.35 -13.39 -4.01
CA SER A 540 3.29 -14.47 -4.35
C SER A 540 2.99 -15.76 -3.61
N TRP A 541 2.59 -15.66 -2.35
CA TRP A 541 2.27 -16.82 -1.53
C TRP A 541 0.93 -17.46 -1.89
N ALA A 542 -0.10 -16.66 -2.20
CA ALA A 542 -1.39 -17.19 -2.67
C ALA A 542 -1.20 -18.02 -3.95
N ILE A 543 -0.38 -17.52 -4.89
CA ILE A 543 -0.02 -18.22 -6.13
C ILE A 543 0.83 -19.46 -5.85
N ALA A 544 1.86 -19.35 -5.01
CA ALA A 544 2.72 -20.47 -4.64
C ALA A 544 1.92 -21.62 -4.01
N ASN A 545 0.95 -21.30 -3.15
CA ASN A 545 0.06 -22.29 -2.53
C ASN A 545 -0.88 -22.95 -3.55
N LYS A 546 -1.39 -22.19 -4.52
CA LYS A 546 -2.28 -22.70 -5.58
C LYS A 546 -1.53 -23.66 -6.50
N LEU A 547 -0.36 -23.25 -6.98
CA LEU A 547 0.39 -23.98 -8.02
C LEU A 547 1.43 -24.94 -7.47
N LYS A 548 1.68 -24.92 -6.17
CA LYS A 548 2.72 -25.73 -5.49
C LYS A 548 4.12 -25.47 -6.09
N ILE A 549 4.44 -24.20 -6.33
CA ILE A 549 5.73 -23.72 -6.85
C ILE A 549 6.48 -22.97 -5.74
N ASP A 550 7.81 -22.99 -5.77
CA ASP A 550 8.63 -22.14 -4.90
C ASP A 550 8.29 -20.65 -5.11
N ILE A 551 8.03 -19.95 -4.00
CA ILE A 551 7.68 -18.53 -3.99
C ILE A 551 8.72 -17.65 -4.69
N LYS A 552 10.00 -18.04 -4.69
CA LYS A 552 11.08 -17.33 -5.41
C LYS A 552 10.86 -17.31 -6.91
N ASN A 553 10.38 -18.43 -7.47
CA ASN A 553 10.06 -18.52 -8.89
C ASN A 553 8.83 -17.68 -9.23
N ILE A 554 7.88 -17.55 -8.31
CA ILE A 554 6.73 -16.66 -8.48
C ILE A 554 7.18 -15.20 -8.48
N ASP A 555 7.95 -14.79 -7.46
CA ASP A 555 8.47 -13.41 -7.35
C ASP A 555 9.21 -12.99 -8.63
N GLN A 556 10.12 -13.83 -9.13
CA GLN A 556 10.90 -13.56 -10.35
C GLN A 556 10.02 -13.33 -11.59
N GLN A 557 8.87 -13.99 -11.68
CA GLN A 557 8.00 -13.92 -12.85
C GLN A 557 7.06 -12.71 -12.77
N ILE A 558 6.39 -12.49 -11.64
CA ILE A 558 5.40 -11.41 -11.51
C ILE A 558 6.04 -10.02 -11.36
N LEU A 559 7.27 -9.92 -10.83
CA LEU A 559 7.97 -8.64 -10.72
C LEU A 559 8.30 -8.00 -12.08
N LYS A 560 8.30 -8.77 -13.18
CA LYS A 560 8.53 -8.26 -14.54
C LYS A 560 7.44 -7.28 -14.97
N SER A 561 6.19 -7.52 -14.58
CA SER A 561 5.05 -6.64 -14.87
C SER A 561 4.96 -5.44 -13.91
N GLY A 562 5.75 -5.47 -12.81
CA GLY A 562 5.94 -4.31 -11.95
C GLY A 562 4.67 -3.74 -11.32
N HIS A 563 3.71 -4.59 -10.92
CA HIS A 563 2.43 -4.16 -10.34
C HIS A 563 2.61 -3.20 -9.15
N THR A 564 3.30 -3.65 -8.10
CA THR A 564 3.55 -2.85 -6.88
C THR A 564 4.28 -1.54 -7.18
N ALA A 565 5.24 -1.57 -8.11
CA ALA A 565 5.99 -0.37 -8.46
C ALA A 565 5.12 0.65 -9.20
N GLY A 566 4.26 0.18 -10.12
CA GLY A 566 3.26 0.99 -10.82
C GLY A 566 2.31 1.68 -9.84
N GLN A 567 1.73 0.91 -8.90
CA GLN A 567 0.84 1.46 -7.87
C GLN A 567 1.50 2.55 -7.01
N ALA A 568 2.82 2.47 -6.78
CA ALA A 568 3.52 3.40 -5.92
C ALA A 568 3.84 4.77 -6.57
N GLY A 569 3.72 4.90 -7.90
CA GLY A 569 4.17 6.09 -8.64
C GLY A 569 3.43 6.45 -9.92
N GLY A 570 2.48 5.64 -10.38
CA GLY A 570 1.68 5.89 -11.58
C GLY A 570 0.71 7.06 -11.41
N VAL A 571 0.50 7.81 -12.48
CA VAL A 571 -0.47 8.92 -12.56
C VAL A 571 -1.87 8.37 -12.40
N TYR A 572 -2.18 7.28 -13.12
CA TYR A 572 -3.52 6.66 -13.11
C TYR A 572 -3.89 5.99 -11.78
N SER A 573 -2.93 5.69 -10.91
CA SER A 573 -3.20 5.10 -9.59
C SER A 573 -3.73 6.16 -8.61
N GLY A 574 -3.25 7.41 -8.70
CA GLY A 574 -3.77 8.57 -7.99
C GLY A 574 -3.52 8.66 -6.48
N GLY A 575 -3.37 7.54 -5.78
CA GLY A 575 -3.14 7.50 -4.32
C GLY A 575 -1.70 7.82 -3.90
N ALA A 576 -0.77 7.90 -4.84
CA ALA A 576 0.65 7.93 -4.57
C ALA A 576 1.31 9.29 -4.91
N THR A 577 2.63 9.29 -5.10
CA THR A 577 3.37 10.48 -5.55
C THR A 577 3.86 10.20 -6.96
N ILE A 578 3.38 11.01 -7.92
CA ILE A 578 3.63 10.83 -9.35
C ILE A 578 5.12 10.72 -9.65
N GLY A 579 5.47 9.74 -10.49
CA GLY A 579 6.83 9.44 -10.93
C GLY A 579 7.71 8.76 -9.87
N CYS A 580 7.22 8.54 -8.64
CA CYS A 580 7.99 7.89 -7.57
C CYS A 580 7.69 6.38 -7.48
N TYR A 581 8.01 5.66 -8.55
CA TYR A 581 7.77 4.23 -8.69
C TYR A 581 8.55 3.39 -7.68
N GLY A 582 8.02 2.21 -7.34
CA GLY A 582 8.66 1.26 -6.44
C GLY A 582 8.60 1.64 -4.96
N THR A 583 9.24 0.80 -4.14
CA THR A 583 9.35 1.01 -2.68
C THR A 583 10.69 1.62 -2.31
N LEU A 584 10.75 2.32 -1.16
CA LEU A 584 12.00 2.88 -0.64
C LEU A 584 13.02 1.78 -0.28
N LYS A 585 14.31 2.09 -0.45
CA LYS A 585 15.45 1.19 -0.12
C LYS A 585 15.41 0.62 1.30
N VAL A 586 14.91 1.41 2.27
CA VAL A 586 14.77 0.98 3.68
C VAL A 586 13.81 -0.21 3.84
N THR A 587 12.90 -0.42 2.88
CA THR A 587 11.98 -1.57 2.84
C THR A 587 12.72 -2.90 2.69
N SER A 588 13.95 -2.90 2.13
CA SER A 588 14.78 -4.10 2.00
C SER A 588 15.12 -4.76 3.34
N GLU A 589 15.05 -4.01 4.45
CA GLU A 589 15.20 -4.58 5.80
C GLU A 589 14.11 -5.61 6.09
N GLY A 590 12.92 -5.46 5.50
CA GLY A 590 11.80 -6.37 5.61
C GLY A 590 11.85 -7.57 4.67
N PHE A 591 12.83 -7.65 3.75
CA PHE A 591 12.92 -8.80 2.84
C PHE A 591 13.40 -10.05 3.60
N PRO A 592 12.75 -11.22 3.39
CA PRO A 592 13.31 -12.50 3.81
C PRO A 592 14.72 -12.68 3.23
N MET A 593 15.67 -13.15 4.04
CA MET A 593 17.08 -13.20 3.65
C MET A 593 17.32 -14.00 2.36
N ASP A 594 16.57 -15.08 2.18
CA ASP A 594 16.69 -16.00 1.05
C ASP A 594 15.95 -15.53 -0.22
N ARG A 595 15.13 -14.48 -0.13
CA ARG A 595 14.42 -13.82 -1.24
C ARG A 595 14.96 -12.43 -1.57
N ARG A 596 15.89 -11.89 -0.78
CA ARG A 596 16.37 -10.49 -0.86
C ARG A 596 16.83 -10.07 -2.26
N LYS A 597 17.62 -10.89 -2.95
CA LYS A 597 18.10 -10.57 -4.31
C LYS A 597 16.97 -10.52 -5.33
N ILE A 598 16.00 -11.43 -5.19
CA ILE A 598 14.87 -11.56 -6.12
C ILE A 598 13.88 -10.42 -5.94
N LEU A 599 13.66 -9.97 -4.71
CA LEU A 599 12.76 -8.87 -4.39
C LEU A 599 13.36 -7.49 -4.67
N GLN A 600 14.66 -7.38 -4.94
CA GLN A 600 15.33 -6.10 -5.19
C GLN A 600 14.65 -5.23 -6.26
N PRO A 601 14.12 -5.76 -7.38
CA PRO A 601 13.43 -4.97 -8.42
C PRO A 601 12.14 -4.27 -7.95
N ILE A 602 11.59 -4.61 -6.77
CA ILE A 602 10.46 -3.86 -6.19
C ILE A 602 10.87 -2.47 -5.71
N MET A 603 12.17 -2.22 -5.54
CA MET A 603 12.73 -0.93 -5.18
C MET A 603 13.23 -0.24 -6.44
N GLU A 604 12.75 0.96 -6.71
CA GLU A 604 13.27 1.81 -7.79
C GLU A 604 13.89 3.07 -7.20
N VAL A 605 14.89 3.62 -7.87
CA VAL A 605 15.61 4.82 -7.41
C VAL A 605 14.68 6.03 -7.34
N THR A 606 13.68 6.09 -8.21
CA THR A 606 12.66 7.13 -8.28
C THR A 606 11.86 7.26 -6.98
N ALA A 607 11.62 6.16 -6.23
CA ALA A 607 10.91 6.18 -4.94
C ALA A 607 11.53 7.15 -3.92
N ALA A 608 12.87 7.31 -3.94
CA ALA A 608 13.60 8.14 -2.99
C ALA A 608 13.36 9.65 -3.17
N ASN A 609 12.70 10.06 -4.25
CA ASN A 609 12.46 11.46 -4.60
C ASN A 609 11.05 11.93 -4.21
N ASN A 610 10.32 11.15 -3.43
CA ASN A 610 8.96 11.46 -2.97
C ASN A 610 8.85 12.79 -2.19
N LYS A 611 9.93 13.21 -1.53
CA LYS A 611 10.03 14.47 -0.78
C LYS A 611 11.20 15.31 -1.29
N ILE A 612 10.90 16.54 -1.68
CA ILE A 612 11.88 17.54 -2.09
C ILE A 612 12.58 18.07 -0.83
N LYS A 613 13.91 18.11 -0.83
CA LYS A 613 14.73 18.60 0.28
C LYS A 613 15.72 19.62 -0.24
N ALA A 614 16.01 20.64 0.58
CA ALA A 614 17.07 21.59 0.28
C ALA A 614 18.39 20.85 0.08
N LEU A 615 19.06 21.13 -1.04
CA LEU A 615 20.40 20.63 -1.23
C LEU A 615 21.32 21.41 -0.30
N LYS A 616 21.89 20.76 0.73
CA LYS A 616 22.92 21.42 1.55
C LYS A 616 24.14 21.63 0.66
N THR A 617 24.33 22.85 0.17
CA THR A 617 25.53 23.26 -0.56
C THR A 617 26.77 22.85 0.26
N ASN A 618 27.73 22.18 -0.40
CA ASN A 618 28.92 21.55 0.16
C ASN A 618 28.78 20.25 0.97
N LYS A 619 27.61 19.59 0.94
CA LYS A 619 27.57 18.14 1.16
C LYS A 619 26.83 17.52 -0.01
N VAL A 620 27.53 16.67 -0.78
CA VAL A 620 26.88 15.56 -1.48
C VAL A 620 25.87 15.01 -0.48
N ILE A 621 24.58 15.09 -0.81
CA ILE A 621 23.54 14.54 0.05
C ILE A 621 23.69 13.04 -0.07
N ASN A 622 24.62 12.52 0.73
CA ASN A 622 24.53 11.17 1.22
C ASN A 622 23.14 11.09 1.82
N GLU A 623 22.35 10.18 1.24
CA GLU A 623 21.34 9.36 1.87
C GLU A 623 20.72 9.89 3.18
N THR A 624 19.40 9.84 3.30
CA THR A 624 18.69 10.23 4.54
C THR A 624 19.41 9.71 5.79
N GLN A 625 19.41 10.41 6.92
CA GLN A 625 20.07 9.94 8.15
C GLN A 625 19.71 8.47 8.48
N GLU A 626 18.49 8.03 8.15
CA GLU A 626 18.03 6.64 8.24
C GLU A 626 18.71 5.69 7.23
N GLN A 627 18.99 6.12 6.00
CA GLN A 627 19.75 5.39 4.98
C GLN A 627 21.27 5.42 5.25
N LEU A 628 21.83 6.54 5.73
CA LEU A 628 23.21 6.64 6.22
C LEU A 628 23.44 5.71 7.41
N ILE A 629 22.52 5.67 8.39
CA ILE A 629 22.56 4.70 9.48
C ILE A 629 22.43 3.25 8.94
N ALA A 630 21.70 3.02 7.85
CA ALA A 630 21.60 1.70 7.22
C ALA A 630 22.86 1.29 6.44
N GLN A 631 23.67 2.25 5.97
CA GLN A 631 24.96 2.01 5.30
C GLN A 631 26.16 1.96 6.25
N GLU A 632 26.19 2.81 7.28
CA GLU A 632 27.31 2.95 8.23
C GLU A 632 27.31 1.88 9.32
N MET A 633 26.21 1.13 9.49
CA MET A 633 26.25 -0.07 10.33
C MET A 633 26.97 -1.18 9.56
N PRO A 634 28.09 -1.73 10.08
CA PRO A 634 28.67 -2.94 9.53
C PRO A 634 27.56 -3.97 9.40
N ASN A 635 27.50 -4.66 8.27
CA ASN A 635 26.62 -5.82 8.11
C ASN A 635 26.88 -6.75 9.31
N MET A 636 25.99 -6.74 10.32
CA MET A 636 26.18 -7.53 11.55
C MET A 636 26.23 -9.03 11.24
N TYR A 637 25.94 -9.43 10.01
CA TYR A 637 26.06 -10.79 9.49
C TYR A 637 27.42 -11.10 8.84
N LYS A 638 28.39 -10.17 8.82
CA LYS A 638 29.77 -10.42 8.34
C LYS A 638 30.80 -10.60 9.46
N ASN A 639 30.50 -10.21 10.69
CA ASN A 639 31.41 -10.41 11.82
C ASN A 639 30.82 -11.41 12.81
N GLU A 640 31.37 -12.62 12.82
CA GLU A 640 31.11 -13.67 13.81
C GLU A 640 31.49 -13.27 15.25
N ALA A 641 32.07 -12.08 15.45
CA ALA A 641 32.60 -11.62 16.73
C ALA A 641 31.57 -11.04 17.72
N TYR A 642 30.29 -10.87 17.35
CA TYR A 642 29.25 -10.34 18.28
C TYR A 642 28.58 -11.42 19.16
N LEU A 643 29.21 -12.57 19.32
CA LEU A 643 28.70 -13.70 20.12
C LEU A 643 28.94 -13.56 21.63
N MET A 644 29.65 -12.53 22.10
CA MET A 644 30.03 -12.43 23.52
C MET A 644 29.88 -10.99 24.06
N ILE A 645 28.67 -10.62 24.50
CA ILE A 645 28.52 -9.62 25.57
C ILE A 645 27.92 -10.36 26.77
N PRO A 646 28.65 -10.46 27.91
CA PRO A 646 28.16 -11.19 29.07
C PRO A 646 26.90 -10.55 29.65
N ILE A 647 25.87 -11.37 29.78
CA ILE A 647 24.59 -11.11 30.43
C ILE A 647 24.83 -10.85 31.91
N LYS A 648 24.76 -9.59 32.36
CA LYS A 648 24.74 -9.28 33.80
C LYS A 648 23.98 -8.00 34.18
N ILE A 649 22.91 -7.60 33.47
CA ILE A 649 22.04 -6.49 33.94
C ILE A 649 20.53 -6.75 33.80
N ALA A 650 20.06 -7.69 32.97
CA ALA A 650 18.61 -7.85 32.73
C ALA A 650 17.86 -8.76 33.72
N ALA A 651 18.54 -9.46 34.64
CA ALA A 651 17.90 -10.42 35.55
C ALA A 651 17.51 -9.86 36.94
N ILE A 652 17.89 -8.61 37.27
CA ILE A 652 17.68 -8.07 38.63
C ILE A 652 16.51 -7.07 38.71
N ALA A 653 16.02 -6.53 37.59
CA ALA A 653 14.95 -5.53 37.60
C ALA A 653 13.51 -6.09 37.65
N TYR A 654 13.31 -7.41 37.82
CA TYR A 654 11.98 -8.03 37.90
C TYR A 654 11.72 -8.78 39.22
N ILE A 655 12.55 -8.55 40.25
CA ILE A 655 12.40 -9.17 41.59
C ILE A 655 11.95 -8.15 42.66
N VAL A 656 11.78 -6.86 42.33
CA VAL A 656 11.20 -5.88 43.28
C VAL A 656 10.23 -4.94 42.56
N ASN A 657 8.98 -5.41 42.44
CA ASN A 657 7.72 -4.70 42.71
C ASN A 657 6.52 -5.54 42.26
#